data_AF-A0A954LCS8-F1
#
_entry.id   AF-A0A954LCS8-F1
#
_cell.length_a   1.000
_cell.length_b   1.000
_cell.length_c   1.000
_cell.angle_alpha   90.00
_cell.angle_beta   90.00
_cell.angle_gamma   90.00
#
_symmetry.space_group_name_H-M   'P 1'
#
loop_
_entity.id
_entity.type
_entity.pdbx_description
1 polymer ?
#
loop_
_entity_poly.entity_id
_entity_poly.type
_entity_poly.pdbx_seq_one_letter_code
_entity_poly.pdbx_strand_id
1 'polypeptide(L)'
;MAERLESRTLLSAAGGTIWADPSSLSLSFAPDGTDVAGHESRLFERLDALAPRGEWQATVFRAFQAWSVNADINIGLVDDSGDAFGIPGATQRDVRFGDIRMGAIPLAGDVSAISVSNDVAMTGTWIGDILINANAEFQSLDEFYAVLLHEAGHVLGLEHSEDPASPMFESVTGDPALKPTDQDLLNLRMRNGLRTADANETDRANDIIKRATRIRYSNTSSGFEGQTPLLSYGDVTTAGDTDYFYLPTLSGHNGPLTFSLRTTGLSLLSGKVTVLTEKGAVIAAATSGGRPGEDLAVTIQHRDRDSMYLVRIEPDDNAGEFAVGAYGLVATFDGRNQVSEETLNEVIRLRYDFLREEEIRPLLLGGQEPSFFDDLHQNDTIDTPTTLKSLAAFPEFQEYEATAGISDLTDVDFYQVKSPDGQSGDDLVMTVTIQAMRAQGLLPDIVVFDRSGAPVVATVVTNNRGTLTVQISGIEAKKTYFVRVASRSSTGRYATGNYQLNVSFAHPAVDRQELSAGVASAAQDPAGFTLNINRTQLFQLAMESVANTDERIALTLSLYDADGTLLQRTVGLAGDVRTGQTILLKAGTYYVRVTANSQSGQAFSGVQWKIAGTTMSDPVGPLLSDPTTEPPPPDGTLNDPYVVGDWPTDSDPVSDPTLLNDPWTELSDPFADPATYDLLFDPLLAWYWN
;
A
#
# COMPACT_ATOMS: atom_id res chain seq x y z
N MET A 1 25.65 27.73 26.82
CA MET A 1 25.27 28.25 25.48
C MET A 1 24.63 27.08 24.79
N ALA A 2 23.31 27.14 24.61
CA ALA A 2 22.55 26.10 23.93
C ALA A 2 22.86 26.24 22.44
N GLU A 3 23.55 25.25 21.88
CA GLU A 3 23.61 25.10 20.44
C GLU A 3 22.24 24.57 20.02
N ARG A 4 21.55 25.37 19.21
CA ARG A 4 20.23 25.05 18.68
C ARG A 4 20.44 23.92 17.69
N LEU A 5 20.02 22.71 18.06
CA LEU A 5 19.87 21.58 17.16
C LEU A 5 19.16 22.08 15.89
N GLU A 6 19.58 21.59 14.72
CA GLU A 6 18.80 21.84 13.52
C GLU A 6 17.35 21.44 13.80
N SER A 7 16.47 22.42 13.62
CA SER A 7 15.05 22.19 13.64
C SER A 7 14.76 21.02 12.68
N ARG A 8 14.21 19.89 13.15
CA ARG A 8 13.46 18.95 12.28
C ARG A 8 12.15 19.57 11.77
N THR A 9 12.04 20.89 11.80
CA THR A 9 11.03 21.67 11.10
C THR A 9 11.42 21.67 9.63
N LEU A 10 11.11 20.59 8.91
CA LEU A 10 10.89 20.54 7.43
C LEU A 10 10.63 19.12 6.86
N LEU A 11 10.31 18.12 7.69
CA LEU A 11 9.56 16.92 7.22
C LEU A 11 8.07 16.99 7.61
N SER A 12 7.52 18.19 7.85
CA SER A 12 6.07 18.38 7.82
C SER A 12 5.62 18.32 6.36
N ALA A 13 5.52 17.11 5.81
CA ALA A 13 4.93 16.92 4.50
C ALA A 13 3.43 17.17 4.60
N ALA A 14 3.03 18.41 4.31
CA ALA A 14 1.71 18.67 3.80
C ALA A 14 1.65 18.06 2.39
N GLY A 15 0.78 17.07 2.20
CA GLY A 15 0.50 16.41 0.91
C GLY A 15 1.20 15.05 0.74
N GLY A 16 0.57 14.18 -0.05
CA GLY A 16 1.06 12.87 -0.45
C GLY A 16 0.42 11.73 0.34
N THR A 17 -0.42 10.94 -0.33
CA THR A 17 -0.89 9.65 0.18
C THR A 17 0.29 8.68 0.26
N ILE A 18 0.62 8.24 1.48
CA ILE A 18 1.69 7.26 1.73
C ILE A 18 1.24 5.85 1.31
N TRP A 19 -0.03 5.51 1.57
CA TRP A 19 -0.70 4.33 1.07
C TRP A 19 -1.40 4.68 -0.23
N ALA A 20 -1.38 3.78 -1.21
CA ALA A 20 -2.06 4.02 -2.48
C ALA A 20 -3.59 4.09 -2.30
N ASP A 21 -4.15 3.29 -1.38
CA ASP A 21 -5.54 3.36 -0.97
C ASP A 21 -5.69 3.18 0.55
N PRO A 22 -5.54 4.25 1.35
CA PRO A 22 -5.68 4.18 2.81
C PRO A 22 -7.10 3.77 3.25
N SER A 23 -8.10 3.97 2.39
CA SER A 23 -9.51 3.64 2.67
C SER A 23 -9.81 2.13 2.59
N SER A 24 -8.81 1.31 2.29
CA SER A 24 -8.88 -0.16 2.18
C SER A 24 -7.64 -0.88 2.69
N LEU A 25 -7.10 -0.46 3.84
CA LEU A 25 -5.96 -1.16 4.46
C LEU A 25 -6.42 -2.43 5.18
N SER A 26 -5.51 -3.40 5.28
CA SER A 26 -5.71 -4.65 5.99
C SER A 26 -4.65 -4.90 7.05
N LEU A 27 -5.06 -5.55 8.14
CA LEU A 27 -4.22 -5.93 9.27
C LEU A 27 -4.21 -7.45 9.41
N SER A 28 -3.04 -8.04 9.68
CA SER A 28 -2.90 -9.45 10.01
C SER A 28 -1.97 -9.68 11.20
N PHE A 29 -2.17 -10.81 11.89
CA PHE A 29 -1.32 -11.25 13.00
C PHE A 29 -0.49 -12.45 12.56
N ALA A 30 0.82 -12.29 12.43
CA ALA A 30 1.69 -13.36 11.99
C ALA A 30 1.74 -14.50 13.03
N PRO A 31 1.56 -15.77 12.61
CA PRO A 31 1.68 -16.92 13.49
C PRO A 31 3.04 -16.98 14.19
N ASP A 32 3.08 -17.57 15.39
CA ASP A 32 4.35 -17.89 16.04
C ASP A 32 5.19 -18.83 15.14
N GLY A 33 6.50 -18.62 15.10
CA GLY A 33 7.43 -19.32 14.22
C GLY A 33 7.62 -18.67 12.84
N THR A 34 6.84 -17.66 12.48
CA THR A 34 7.05 -16.90 11.23
C THR A 34 8.42 -16.23 11.25
N ASP A 35 9.21 -16.37 10.17
CA ASP A 35 10.54 -15.75 10.10
C ASP A 35 10.44 -14.22 9.95
N VAL A 36 11.14 -13.52 10.83
CA VAL A 36 11.32 -12.08 10.84
C VAL A 36 12.81 -11.80 10.84
N ALA A 37 13.39 -11.71 9.64
CA ALA A 37 14.81 -11.46 9.42
C ALA A 37 15.74 -12.44 10.19
N GLY A 38 15.42 -13.73 10.16
CA GLY A 38 16.18 -14.78 10.83
C GLY A 38 15.84 -14.98 12.31
N HIS A 39 14.80 -14.31 12.82
CA HIS A 39 14.22 -14.56 14.14
C HIS A 39 12.82 -15.14 13.99
N GLU A 40 12.46 -16.12 14.81
CA GLU A 40 11.09 -16.63 14.85
C GLU A 40 10.19 -15.65 15.61
N SER A 41 9.05 -15.29 15.02
CA SER A 41 8.01 -14.51 15.68
C SER A 41 7.44 -15.27 16.88
N ARG A 42 7.18 -14.58 17.99
CA ARG A 42 6.56 -15.11 19.21
C ARG A 42 5.35 -14.27 19.64
N LEU A 43 4.64 -13.71 18.67
CA LEU A 43 3.54 -12.76 18.89
C LEU A 43 2.42 -13.33 19.76
N PHE A 44 1.88 -14.49 19.39
CA PHE A 44 0.76 -15.08 20.11
C PHE A 44 1.20 -15.56 21.49
N GLU A 45 2.34 -16.24 21.60
CA GLU A 45 2.94 -16.60 22.89
C GLU A 45 3.09 -15.38 23.81
N ARG A 46 3.62 -14.26 23.28
CA ARG A 46 3.87 -13.04 24.04
C ARG A 46 2.59 -12.38 24.52
N LEU A 47 1.61 -12.20 23.63
CA LEU A 47 0.40 -11.44 23.94
C LEU A 47 -0.65 -12.28 24.67
N ASP A 48 -0.71 -13.60 24.45
CA ASP A 48 -1.57 -14.49 25.25
C ASP A 48 -1.08 -14.60 26.71
N ALA A 49 0.21 -14.34 26.97
CA ALA A 49 0.73 -14.22 28.33
C ALA A 49 0.33 -12.90 29.02
N LEU A 50 0.02 -11.85 28.24
CA LEU A 50 -0.46 -10.56 28.74
C LEU A 50 -1.95 -10.59 29.08
N ALA A 51 -2.79 -11.09 28.16
CA ALA A 51 -4.24 -11.13 28.31
C ALA A 51 -4.87 -12.23 27.43
N PRO A 52 -6.15 -12.61 27.65
CA PRO A 52 -6.86 -13.49 26.73
C PRO A 52 -6.86 -12.96 25.29
N ARG A 53 -6.77 -13.87 24.31
CA ARG A 53 -6.56 -13.51 22.90
C ARG A 53 -7.50 -12.44 22.35
N GLY A 54 -8.80 -12.59 22.61
CA GLY A 54 -9.79 -11.62 22.16
C GLY A 54 -9.62 -10.23 22.78
N GLU A 55 -9.05 -10.12 23.98
CA GLU A 55 -8.87 -8.84 24.68
C GLU A 55 -7.66 -8.06 24.15
N TRP A 56 -6.52 -8.72 23.93
CA TRP A 56 -5.35 -8.04 23.34
C TRP A 56 -5.60 -7.72 21.85
N GLN A 57 -6.30 -8.58 21.10
CA GLN A 57 -6.69 -8.27 19.72
C GLN A 57 -7.64 -7.07 19.65
N ALA A 58 -8.64 -7.00 20.54
CA ALA A 58 -9.51 -5.83 20.64
C ALA A 58 -8.72 -4.55 21.00
N THR A 59 -7.64 -4.68 21.78
CA THR A 59 -6.74 -3.56 22.11
C THR A 59 -5.99 -3.06 20.88
N VAL A 60 -5.52 -3.97 20.02
CA VAL A 60 -4.92 -3.62 18.72
C VAL A 60 -5.94 -2.89 17.85
N PHE A 61 -7.15 -3.45 17.73
CA PHE A 61 -8.22 -2.85 16.93
C PHE A 61 -8.58 -1.45 17.43
N ARG A 62 -8.63 -1.25 18.75
CA ARG A 62 -8.85 0.07 19.34
C ARG A 62 -7.78 1.08 18.97
N ALA A 63 -6.50 0.70 18.99
CA ALA A 63 -5.38 1.57 18.62
C ALA A 63 -5.51 2.07 17.16
N PHE A 64 -5.81 1.17 16.23
CA PHE A 64 -6.05 1.54 14.84
C PHE A 64 -7.36 2.33 14.63
N GLN A 65 -8.42 1.97 15.35
CA GLN A 65 -9.71 2.64 15.27
C GLN A 65 -9.63 4.09 15.78
N ALA A 66 -8.84 4.36 16.82
CA ALA A 66 -8.63 5.72 17.34
C ALA A 66 -8.13 6.71 16.28
N TRP A 67 -7.37 6.23 15.29
CA TRP A 67 -6.94 7.01 14.13
C TRP A 67 -7.94 6.95 12.98
N SER A 68 -8.32 5.75 12.54
CA SER A 68 -9.04 5.56 11.27
C SER A 68 -10.40 6.24 11.23
N VAL A 69 -11.13 6.34 12.35
CA VAL A 69 -12.42 7.07 12.41
C VAL A 69 -12.32 8.57 12.09
N ASN A 70 -11.11 9.13 12.06
CA ASN A 70 -10.88 10.56 11.90
C ASN A 70 -10.43 10.98 10.50
N ALA A 71 -10.16 10.03 9.60
CA ALA A 71 -9.67 10.28 8.24
C ALA A 71 -10.27 9.25 7.27
N ASP A 72 -9.95 9.36 5.97
CA ASP A 72 -10.40 8.41 4.94
C ASP A 72 -9.58 7.11 4.98
N ILE A 73 -9.70 6.42 6.11
CA ILE A 73 -8.93 5.22 6.44
C ILE A 73 -9.90 4.13 6.89
N ASN A 74 -9.67 2.92 6.41
CA ASN A 74 -10.28 1.72 6.97
C ASN A 74 -9.22 0.64 7.19
N ILE A 75 -9.35 -0.09 8.30
CA ILE A 75 -8.50 -1.24 8.61
C ILE A 75 -9.38 -2.49 8.67
N GLY A 76 -9.20 -3.44 7.77
CA GLY A 76 -9.89 -4.73 7.77
C GLY A 76 -9.02 -5.87 8.27
N LEU A 77 -9.56 -6.77 9.09
CA LEU A 77 -8.81 -7.97 9.51
C LEU A 77 -8.73 -9.00 8.37
N VAL A 78 -7.54 -9.53 8.11
CA VAL A 78 -7.31 -10.67 7.21
C VAL A 78 -6.43 -11.72 7.86
N ASP A 79 -6.47 -12.93 7.31
CA ASP A 79 -5.60 -14.03 7.75
C ASP A 79 -4.15 -13.80 7.30
N ASP A 80 -3.21 -14.31 8.09
CA ASP A 80 -1.79 -14.34 7.76
C ASP A 80 -1.35 -15.77 7.43
N SER A 81 -0.67 -15.95 6.29
CA SER A 81 -0.17 -17.24 5.82
C SER A 81 1.01 -17.79 6.62
N GLY A 82 1.71 -16.95 7.39
CA GLY A 82 2.97 -17.31 8.04
C GLY A 82 4.20 -17.31 7.11
N ASP A 83 4.06 -16.76 5.90
CA ASP A 83 5.22 -16.46 5.04
C ASP A 83 6.15 -15.44 5.71
N ALA A 84 7.45 -15.54 5.45
CA ALA A 84 8.47 -14.67 6.06
C ALA A 84 8.17 -13.18 5.86
N PHE A 85 8.51 -12.35 6.85
CA PHE A 85 8.42 -10.89 6.72
C PHE A 85 9.38 -10.40 5.64
N GLY A 86 8.95 -9.40 4.87
CA GLY A 86 9.73 -8.88 3.75
C GLY A 86 9.81 -9.80 2.53
N ILE A 87 9.04 -10.90 2.50
CA ILE A 87 8.97 -11.75 1.31
C ILE A 87 8.50 -10.92 0.11
N PRO A 88 9.11 -11.11 -1.08
CA PRO A 88 8.63 -10.52 -2.31
C PRO A 88 7.10 -10.54 -2.47
N GLY A 89 6.48 -9.38 -2.64
CA GLY A 89 5.04 -9.17 -2.73
C GLY A 89 4.65 -7.72 -3.04
N ALA A 90 3.35 -7.49 -3.19
CA ALA A 90 2.79 -6.15 -3.36
C ALA A 90 2.84 -5.39 -2.02
N THR A 91 3.07 -4.09 -2.05
CA THR A 91 3.02 -3.26 -0.83
C THR A 91 1.63 -3.20 -0.22
N GLN A 92 0.59 -3.27 -1.06
CA GLN A 92 -0.79 -3.31 -0.63
C GLN A 92 -1.55 -4.40 -1.38
N ARG A 93 -2.55 -5.00 -0.72
CA ARG A 93 -3.44 -6.05 -1.21
C ARG A 93 -2.71 -7.33 -1.60
N ASP A 94 -1.65 -7.67 -0.87
CA ASP A 94 -1.07 -9.02 -0.97
C ASP A 94 -2.10 -10.02 -0.41
N VAL A 95 -2.35 -11.10 -1.14
CA VAL A 95 -3.40 -12.06 -0.74
C VAL A 95 -2.96 -12.98 0.40
N ARG A 96 -1.67 -13.00 0.73
CA ARG A 96 -1.07 -13.92 1.71
C ARG A 96 -1.13 -13.41 3.14
N PHE A 97 -1.29 -12.11 3.33
CA PHE A 97 -1.25 -11.44 4.65
C PHE A 97 -1.78 -10.01 4.52
N GLY A 98 -1.97 -9.31 5.64
CA GLY A 98 -2.43 -7.92 5.63
C GLY A 98 -1.37 -6.96 5.12
N ASP A 99 -1.81 -5.77 4.70
CA ASP A 99 -0.94 -4.64 4.36
C ASP A 99 -0.06 -4.23 5.54
N ILE A 100 -0.61 -4.41 6.75
CA ILE A 100 0.03 -4.18 8.02
C ILE A 100 0.15 -5.55 8.69
N ARG A 101 1.36 -6.08 8.84
CA ARG A 101 1.57 -7.34 9.57
C ARG A 101 2.13 -7.05 10.95
N MET A 102 1.57 -7.71 11.96
CA MET A 102 2.11 -7.67 13.31
C MET A 102 2.92 -8.94 13.59
N GLY A 103 4.13 -8.78 14.11
CA GLY A 103 4.99 -9.86 14.59
C GLY A 103 5.63 -9.51 15.93
N ALA A 104 6.33 -10.45 16.57
CA ALA A 104 7.09 -10.14 17.78
C ALA A 104 8.45 -10.83 17.81
N ILE A 105 9.53 -10.06 17.94
CA ILE A 105 10.91 -10.56 18.02
C ILE A 105 11.68 -9.90 19.15
N PRO A 106 12.78 -10.49 19.62
CA PRO A 106 13.65 -9.82 20.58
C PRO A 106 14.19 -8.49 20.01
N LEU A 107 13.87 -7.38 20.67
CA LEU A 107 14.45 -6.05 20.41
C LEU A 107 15.27 -5.57 21.61
N ALA A 108 15.92 -4.42 21.48
CA ALA A 108 16.67 -3.78 22.55
C ALA A 108 15.76 -3.47 23.76
N GLY A 109 16.32 -3.45 24.97
CA GLY A 109 15.54 -3.38 26.21
C GLY A 109 14.83 -2.04 26.44
N ASP A 110 15.23 -1.01 25.71
CA ASP A 110 14.70 0.35 25.68
C ASP A 110 13.73 0.58 24.50
N VAL A 111 13.31 -0.48 23.79
CA VAL A 111 12.38 -0.37 22.68
C VAL A 111 11.19 -1.28 22.93
N SER A 112 9.96 -0.75 22.94
CA SER A 112 8.75 -1.56 23.22
C SER A 112 8.18 -2.24 21.97
N ALA A 113 8.22 -1.54 20.84
CA ALA A 113 7.82 -2.00 19.53
C ALA A 113 8.59 -1.19 18.49
N ILE A 114 8.52 -1.56 17.22
CA ILE A 114 8.92 -0.71 16.11
C ILE A 114 7.87 -0.86 15.01
N SER A 115 7.63 0.21 14.27
CA SER A 115 6.88 0.18 13.03
C SER A 115 7.77 0.54 11.86
N VAL A 116 7.48 -0.07 10.72
CA VAL A 116 8.04 0.35 9.45
C VAL A 116 7.14 1.45 8.90
N SER A 117 7.51 2.70 9.17
CA SER A 117 6.86 3.86 8.56
C SER A 117 6.80 3.76 7.03
N ASN A 118 5.78 4.36 6.46
CA ASN A 118 5.55 4.36 5.03
C ASN A 118 6.15 5.61 4.38
N ASP A 119 7.04 5.42 3.41
CA ASP A 119 7.67 6.47 2.61
C ASP A 119 7.46 6.15 1.13
N VAL A 120 7.15 7.18 0.32
CA VAL A 120 6.93 7.06 -1.14
C VAL A 120 8.14 6.49 -1.89
N ALA A 121 9.33 6.59 -1.31
CA ALA A 121 10.55 5.97 -1.82
C ALA A 121 10.57 4.45 -1.65
N MET A 122 9.79 3.91 -0.73
CA MET A 122 9.94 2.54 -0.26
C MET A 122 8.80 1.63 -0.71
N THR A 123 9.14 0.37 -0.95
CA THR A 123 8.21 -0.62 -1.51
C THR A 123 8.51 -2.01 -1.00
N GLY A 124 7.56 -2.92 -1.24
CA GLY A 124 7.58 -4.28 -0.74
C GLY A 124 6.71 -4.42 0.51
N THR A 125 6.82 -5.60 1.10
CA THR A 125 5.91 -6.12 2.13
C THR A 125 6.37 -5.83 3.55
N TRP A 126 7.52 -5.15 3.73
CA TRP A 126 7.95 -4.64 5.03
C TRP A 126 7.19 -3.38 5.44
N ILE A 127 6.66 -2.63 4.49
CA ILE A 127 6.06 -1.32 4.74
C ILE A 127 4.79 -1.48 5.56
N GLY A 128 4.65 -0.71 6.63
CA GLY A 128 3.51 -0.79 7.55
C GLY A 128 3.63 -1.85 8.64
N ASP A 129 4.61 -2.75 8.58
CA ASP A 129 4.74 -3.82 9.57
C ASP A 129 5.04 -3.28 10.97
N ILE A 130 4.48 -3.95 11.99
CA ILE A 130 4.71 -3.66 13.40
C ILE A 130 5.39 -4.86 14.05
N LEU A 131 6.56 -4.64 14.63
CA LEU A 131 7.29 -5.65 15.39
C LEU A 131 7.27 -5.29 16.88
N ILE A 132 6.56 -6.08 17.66
CA ILE A 132 6.54 -5.97 19.11
C ILE A 132 7.84 -6.54 19.69
N ASN A 133 8.39 -5.89 20.71
CA ASN A 133 9.53 -6.45 21.43
C ASN A 133 9.11 -7.67 22.25
N ALA A 134 9.55 -8.85 21.85
CA ALA A 134 9.31 -10.09 22.58
C ALA A 134 9.98 -10.12 23.97
N ASN A 135 10.96 -9.25 24.23
CA ASN A 135 11.60 -9.07 25.54
C ASN A 135 10.88 -8.04 26.43
N ALA A 136 10.00 -7.18 25.88
CA ALA A 136 9.37 -6.11 26.64
C ALA A 136 8.24 -6.65 27.53
N GLU A 137 8.32 -6.38 28.83
CA GLU A 137 7.32 -6.80 29.82
C GLU A 137 6.20 -5.78 30.00
N PHE A 138 5.23 -5.75 29.07
CA PHE A 138 3.99 -5.01 29.26
C PHE A 138 3.27 -5.41 30.55
N GLN A 139 2.96 -4.44 31.41
CA GLN A 139 2.30 -4.71 32.70
C GLN A 139 0.78 -4.70 32.59
N SER A 140 0.22 -4.11 31.53
CA SER A 140 -1.22 -3.99 31.31
C SER A 140 -1.58 -3.82 29.83
N LEU A 141 -2.86 -4.02 29.50
CA LEU A 141 -3.40 -3.71 28.18
C LEU A 141 -3.41 -2.21 27.88
N ASP A 142 -3.44 -1.34 28.90
CA ASP A 142 -3.41 0.12 28.70
C ASP A 142 -2.03 0.59 28.26
N GLU A 143 -0.97 -0.02 28.80
CA GLU A 143 0.41 0.19 28.38
C GLU A 143 0.62 -0.31 26.94
N PHE A 144 0.16 -1.53 26.64
CA PHE A 144 0.21 -2.09 25.29
C PHE A 144 -0.58 -1.25 24.28
N TYR A 145 -1.75 -0.74 24.68
CA TYR A 145 -2.56 0.18 23.89
C TYR A 145 -1.80 1.47 23.56
N ALA A 146 -1.13 2.09 24.55
CA ALA A 146 -0.39 3.33 24.33
C ALA A 146 0.75 3.14 23.31
N VAL A 147 1.50 2.04 23.43
CA VAL A 147 2.56 1.68 22.46
C VAL A 147 1.96 1.43 21.08
N LEU A 148 0.90 0.63 20.96
CA LEU A 148 0.28 0.39 19.66
C LEU A 148 -0.36 1.63 19.04
N LEU A 149 -0.91 2.54 19.85
CA LEU A 149 -1.48 3.79 19.36
C LEU A 149 -0.40 4.67 18.70
N HIS A 150 0.80 4.69 19.28
CA HIS A 150 1.98 5.35 18.72
C HIS A 150 2.41 4.70 17.40
N GLU A 151 2.62 3.37 17.39
CA GLU A 151 3.05 2.65 16.18
C GLU A 151 2.01 2.75 15.04
N ALA A 152 0.72 2.68 15.36
CA ALA A 152 -0.34 2.86 14.37
C ALA A 152 -0.30 4.26 13.75
N GLY A 153 0.09 5.30 14.50
CA GLY A 153 0.29 6.63 13.96
C GLY A 153 1.42 6.67 12.92
N HIS A 154 2.55 6.02 13.18
CA HIS A 154 3.66 5.88 12.22
C HIS A 154 3.28 5.09 10.97
N VAL A 155 2.55 3.98 11.12
CA VAL A 155 2.01 3.22 9.98
C VAL A 155 1.10 4.09 9.09
N LEU A 156 0.41 5.07 9.69
CA LEU A 156 -0.44 6.06 9.00
C LEU A 156 0.31 7.36 8.61
N GLY A 157 1.65 7.36 8.72
CA GLY A 157 2.57 8.39 8.24
C GLY A 157 2.75 9.58 9.18
N LEU A 158 2.35 9.45 10.44
CA LEU A 158 2.64 10.48 11.43
C LEU A 158 4.09 10.38 11.88
N GLU A 159 4.70 11.54 12.12
CA GLU A 159 6.03 11.66 12.72
C GLU A 159 5.90 11.82 14.24
N HIS A 160 7.04 11.72 14.94
CA HIS A 160 7.07 12.06 16.35
C HIS A 160 6.59 13.50 16.61
N SER A 161 5.87 13.67 17.71
CA SER A 161 5.43 14.95 18.23
C SER A 161 6.38 15.44 19.33
N GLU A 162 6.51 16.76 19.47
CA GLU A 162 7.17 17.38 20.64
C GLU A 162 6.19 17.59 21.81
N ASP A 163 4.88 17.33 21.61
CA ASP A 163 3.84 17.48 22.64
C ASP A 163 3.77 16.22 23.52
N PRO A 164 4.11 16.28 24.82
CA PRO A 164 4.05 15.12 25.71
C PRO A 164 2.65 14.54 25.93
N ALA A 165 1.59 15.26 25.55
CA ALA A 165 0.21 14.75 25.59
C ALA A 165 -0.17 13.96 24.32
N SER A 166 0.63 14.03 23.26
CA SER A 166 0.40 13.31 22.02
C SER A 166 0.82 11.84 22.16
N PRO A 167 0.03 10.89 21.64
CA PRO A 167 0.50 9.51 21.49
C PRO A 167 1.72 9.40 20.58
N MET A 168 2.00 10.39 19.73
CA MET A 168 3.20 10.44 18.88
C MET A 168 4.43 10.99 19.61
N PHE A 169 4.37 11.29 20.90
CA PHE A 169 5.56 11.64 21.68
C PHE A 169 6.48 10.42 21.84
N GLU A 170 7.80 10.62 21.78
CA GLU A 170 8.81 9.53 21.81
C GLU A 170 8.78 8.68 23.09
N SER A 171 8.19 9.19 24.17
CA SER A 171 7.95 8.43 25.39
C SER A 171 6.47 8.42 25.73
N VAL A 172 5.80 7.29 25.56
CA VAL A 172 4.37 7.20 25.86
C VAL A 172 4.12 6.85 27.32
N THR A 173 3.08 7.45 27.89
CA THR A 173 2.55 7.05 29.18
C THR A 173 1.42 6.04 28.98
N GLY A 174 1.37 5.00 29.80
CA GLY A 174 0.28 4.01 29.81
C GLY A 174 -1.04 4.56 30.39
N ASP A 175 -1.44 5.77 29.99
CA ASP A 175 -2.71 6.37 30.39
C ASP A 175 -3.87 5.71 29.62
N PRO A 176 -4.83 5.06 30.29
CA PRO A 176 -6.01 4.48 29.64
C PRO A 176 -6.88 5.51 28.89
N ALA A 177 -6.71 6.81 29.15
CA ALA A 177 -7.40 7.89 28.46
C ALA A 177 -6.61 8.48 27.27
N LEU A 178 -5.44 7.93 26.95
CA LEU A 178 -4.60 8.39 25.84
C LEU A 178 -5.35 8.29 24.51
N LYS A 179 -5.32 9.38 23.75
CA LYS A 179 -5.97 9.51 22.45
C LYS A 179 -5.24 10.54 21.60
N PRO A 180 -5.41 10.49 20.27
CA PRO A 180 -4.90 11.53 19.38
C PRO A 180 -5.32 12.93 19.82
N THR A 181 -4.38 13.87 19.81
CA THR A 181 -4.63 15.30 20.02
C THR A 181 -5.23 15.94 18.77
N ASP A 182 -5.77 17.16 18.91
CA ASP A 182 -6.28 17.91 17.75
C ASP A 182 -5.19 18.13 16.69
N GLN A 183 -3.94 18.32 17.09
CA GLN A 183 -2.81 18.49 16.17
C GLN A 183 -2.47 17.19 15.45
N ASP A 184 -2.50 16.04 16.14
CA ASP A 184 -2.29 14.74 15.50
C ASP A 184 -3.39 14.47 14.47
N LEU A 185 -4.65 14.77 14.79
CA LEU A 185 -5.77 14.59 13.87
C LEU A 185 -5.68 15.52 12.64
N LEU A 186 -5.18 16.75 12.81
CA LEU A 186 -4.87 17.64 11.69
C LEU A 186 -3.79 17.05 10.79
N ASN A 187 -2.69 16.55 11.38
CA ASN A 187 -1.60 15.93 10.63
C ASN A 187 -2.05 14.67 9.88
N LEU A 188 -2.88 13.84 10.52
CA LEU A 188 -3.45 12.63 9.92
C LEU A 188 -4.25 12.96 8.66
N ARG A 189 -5.15 13.95 8.74
CA ARG A 189 -6.04 14.36 7.64
C ARG A 189 -5.30 15.05 6.51
N MET A 190 -4.19 15.74 6.79
CA MET A 190 -3.34 16.31 5.75
C MET A 190 -2.68 15.24 4.86
N ARG A 191 -2.51 14.02 5.38
CA ARG A 191 -1.88 12.89 4.66
C ARG A 191 -2.90 11.92 4.06
N ASN A 192 -3.96 11.63 4.82
CA ASN A 192 -4.90 10.55 4.49
C ASN A 192 -6.29 11.08 4.10
N GLY A 193 -6.48 12.40 4.04
CA GLY A 193 -7.75 13.01 3.66
C GLY A 193 -8.79 12.98 4.78
N LEU A 194 -9.79 13.84 4.66
CA LEU A 194 -11.01 13.78 5.46
C LEU A 194 -11.87 12.60 4.99
N ARG A 195 -12.48 11.90 5.94
CA ARG A 195 -13.50 10.91 5.60
C ARG A 195 -14.66 11.60 4.86
N THR A 196 -15.01 11.09 3.68
CA THR A 196 -16.07 11.65 2.85
C THR A 196 -17.21 10.66 2.65
N ALA A 197 -18.37 11.19 2.28
CA ALA A 197 -19.54 10.38 1.97
C ALA A 197 -19.25 9.42 0.80
N ASP A 198 -19.81 8.23 0.87
CA ASP A 198 -19.52 7.17 -0.11
C ASP A 198 -20.21 7.40 -1.47
N ALA A 199 -19.91 6.52 -2.44
CA ALA A 199 -20.44 6.61 -3.80
C ALA A 199 -21.99 6.64 -3.87
N ASN A 200 -22.68 6.05 -2.90
CA ASN A 200 -24.14 6.02 -2.79
C ASN A 200 -24.75 7.32 -2.29
N GLU A 201 -23.92 8.24 -1.80
CA GLU A 201 -24.35 9.49 -1.16
C GLU A 201 -23.91 10.76 -1.90
N THR A 202 -23.05 10.61 -2.91
CA THR A 202 -22.48 11.72 -3.71
C THR A 202 -23.51 12.68 -4.30
N ASP A 203 -24.61 12.15 -4.88
CA ASP A 203 -25.71 12.98 -5.41
C ASP A 203 -26.65 13.48 -4.29
N ARG A 204 -26.87 12.63 -3.28
CA ARG A 204 -27.71 12.87 -2.10
C ARG A 204 -27.48 11.76 -1.07
N ALA A 205 -27.45 12.14 0.20
CA ALA A 205 -27.45 11.21 1.33
C ALA A 205 -28.62 10.21 1.25
N ASN A 206 -28.34 8.94 1.56
CA ASN A 206 -29.27 7.82 1.44
C ASN A 206 -29.96 7.50 2.80
N ASP A 207 -29.82 8.38 3.80
CA ASP A 207 -30.09 8.16 5.24
C ASP A 207 -31.55 7.87 5.64
N ILE A 208 -32.43 7.83 4.65
CA ILE A 208 -33.87 7.66 4.85
C ILE A 208 -34.42 6.75 3.76
N ILE A 209 -35.46 5.99 4.11
CA ILE A 209 -36.18 5.08 3.19
C ILE A 209 -36.53 5.72 1.84
N LYS A 210 -36.94 7.01 1.82
CA LYS A 210 -37.34 7.70 0.58
C LYS A 210 -36.18 7.97 -0.38
N ARG A 211 -34.95 7.91 0.11
CA ARG A 211 -33.71 8.13 -0.65
C ARG A 211 -32.87 6.88 -0.81
N ALA A 212 -33.39 5.72 -0.37
CA ALA A 212 -32.69 4.46 -0.41
C ALA A 212 -32.04 4.21 -1.78
N THR A 213 -30.78 3.76 -1.76
CA THR A 213 -30.01 3.46 -2.96
C THR A 213 -30.45 2.13 -3.55
N ARG A 214 -30.59 2.11 -4.88
CA ARG A 214 -31.06 0.91 -5.58
C ARG A 214 -29.93 -0.08 -5.78
N ILE A 215 -30.08 -1.30 -5.27
CA ILE A 215 -29.25 -2.44 -5.68
C ILE A 215 -29.70 -2.87 -7.08
N ARG A 216 -28.80 -2.83 -8.07
CA ARG A 216 -29.12 -3.06 -9.48
C ARG A 216 -28.73 -4.48 -9.89
N TYR A 217 -29.52 -5.11 -10.75
CA TYR A 217 -29.14 -6.41 -11.35
C TYR A 217 -28.21 -6.26 -12.55
N SER A 218 -28.40 -5.18 -13.30
CA SER A 218 -27.72 -4.76 -14.53
C SER A 218 -28.35 -3.46 -15.02
N ASN A 219 -27.65 -2.68 -15.84
CA ASN A 219 -28.21 -1.49 -16.49
C ASN A 219 -29.11 -1.79 -17.70
N THR A 220 -29.05 -3.00 -18.28
CA THR A 220 -29.84 -3.40 -19.46
C THR A 220 -31.07 -4.26 -19.14
N SER A 221 -31.41 -4.45 -17.86
CA SER A 221 -32.67 -5.03 -17.34
C SER A 221 -33.06 -6.46 -17.77
N SER A 222 -32.31 -7.12 -18.66
CA SER A 222 -32.60 -8.48 -19.11
C SER A 222 -31.44 -9.44 -18.82
N GLY A 223 -31.74 -10.60 -18.23
CA GLY A 223 -30.82 -11.75 -18.18
C GLY A 223 -30.18 -12.06 -16.83
N PHE A 224 -30.38 -11.24 -15.79
CA PHE A 224 -29.97 -11.64 -14.44
C PHE A 224 -30.98 -12.63 -13.85
N GLU A 225 -30.51 -13.83 -13.52
CA GLU A 225 -31.35 -14.90 -12.97
C GLU A 225 -31.02 -15.24 -11.52
N GLY A 226 -30.13 -14.50 -10.86
CA GLY A 226 -29.67 -14.79 -9.50
C GLY A 226 -28.48 -15.75 -9.42
N GLN A 227 -27.74 -15.93 -10.51
CA GLN A 227 -26.61 -16.86 -10.60
C GLN A 227 -25.34 -16.34 -9.90
N THR A 228 -25.25 -15.03 -9.65
CA THR A 228 -24.18 -14.38 -8.88
C THR A 228 -24.80 -13.56 -7.75
N PRO A 229 -24.07 -13.29 -6.66
CA PRO A 229 -24.46 -12.28 -5.69
C PRO A 229 -24.52 -10.90 -6.34
N LEU A 230 -25.26 -9.99 -5.71
CA LEU A 230 -25.19 -8.55 -5.97
C LEU A 230 -24.37 -7.92 -4.85
N LEU A 231 -23.51 -6.97 -5.19
CA LEU A 231 -22.55 -6.36 -4.28
C LEU A 231 -22.63 -4.84 -4.37
N SER A 232 -22.89 -4.21 -3.24
CA SER A 232 -22.84 -2.75 -3.10
C SER A 232 -21.92 -2.40 -1.95
N TYR A 233 -20.89 -1.60 -2.22
CA TYR A 233 -20.02 -1.07 -1.17
C TYR A 233 -20.63 0.19 -0.56
N GLY A 234 -20.28 0.47 0.68
CA GLY A 234 -20.58 1.73 1.36
C GLY A 234 -19.65 1.97 2.55
N ASP A 235 -19.80 3.12 3.19
CA ASP A 235 -19.07 3.50 4.40
C ASP A 235 -20.02 4.17 5.38
N VAL A 236 -20.11 3.62 6.59
CA VAL A 236 -20.78 4.30 7.70
C VAL A 236 -19.82 5.41 8.14
N THR A 237 -20.02 6.61 7.57
CA THR A 237 -19.05 7.71 7.60
C THR A 237 -19.00 8.38 8.97
N THR A 238 -20.09 8.31 9.73
CA THR A 238 -20.17 8.82 11.11
C THR A 238 -20.95 7.87 12.02
N ALA A 239 -20.77 7.98 13.33
CA ALA A 239 -21.52 7.16 14.29
C ALA A 239 -23.05 7.41 14.28
N GLY A 240 -23.54 8.43 13.58
CA GLY A 240 -24.97 8.70 13.38
C GLY A 240 -25.46 8.40 11.96
N ASP A 241 -24.59 7.88 11.10
CA ASP A 241 -24.88 7.55 9.72
C ASP A 241 -25.74 6.27 9.64
N THR A 242 -26.62 6.20 8.63
CA THR A 242 -27.56 5.09 8.46
C THR A 242 -27.91 4.91 7.00
N ASP A 243 -27.27 3.96 6.33
CA ASP A 243 -27.57 3.72 4.93
C ASP A 243 -28.88 2.96 4.70
N TYR A 244 -29.65 3.39 3.70
CA TYR A 244 -30.76 2.62 3.18
C TYR A 244 -30.50 2.17 1.74
N PHE A 245 -30.72 0.88 1.49
CA PHE A 245 -30.76 0.28 0.16
C PHE A 245 -32.13 -0.33 -0.13
N TYR A 246 -32.45 -0.53 -1.40
CA TYR A 246 -33.57 -1.37 -1.80
C TYR A 246 -33.23 -2.32 -2.93
N LEU A 247 -33.75 -3.53 -2.82
CA LEU A 247 -33.64 -4.60 -3.80
C LEU A 247 -35.05 -4.94 -4.31
N PRO A 248 -35.36 -4.64 -5.58
CA PRO A 248 -36.56 -5.18 -6.21
C PRO A 248 -36.63 -6.70 -6.08
N THR A 249 -37.82 -7.30 -6.15
CA THR A 249 -37.93 -8.76 -6.17
C THR A 249 -37.59 -9.32 -7.55
N LEU A 250 -36.87 -10.45 -7.57
CA LEU A 250 -36.46 -11.08 -8.82
C LEU A 250 -37.59 -11.96 -9.37
N SER A 251 -38.05 -11.66 -10.58
CA SER A 251 -39.16 -12.40 -11.19
C SER A 251 -38.86 -13.91 -11.28
N GLY A 252 -39.85 -14.71 -10.86
CA GLY A 252 -39.75 -16.18 -10.87
C GLY A 252 -38.86 -16.78 -9.78
N HIS A 253 -38.25 -15.97 -8.91
CA HIS A 253 -37.52 -16.45 -7.74
C HIS A 253 -38.41 -16.38 -6.49
N ASN A 254 -38.73 -17.55 -5.92
CA ASN A 254 -39.51 -17.67 -4.67
C ASN A 254 -38.70 -18.35 -3.55
N GLY A 255 -37.38 -18.44 -3.72
CA GLY A 255 -36.48 -19.07 -2.76
C GLY A 255 -36.12 -18.13 -1.60
N PRO A 256 -35.27 -18.60 -0.68
CA PRO A 256 -34.67 -17.75 0.33
C PRO A 256 -33.74 -16.71 -0.31
N LEU A 257 -33.66 -15.55 0.33
CA LEU A 257 -32.78 -14.44 -0.03
C LEU A 257 -31.95 -14.09 1.19
N THR A 258 -30.62 -14.13 1.05
CA THR A 258 -29.69 -13.78 2.12
C THR A 258 -29.08 -12.42 1.85
N PHE A 259 -29.19 -11.53 2.84
CA PHE A 259 -28.48 -10.25 2.87
C PHE A 259 -27.34 -10.33 3.86
N SER A 260 -26.12 -10.06 3.43
CA SER A 260 -24.94 -10.06 4.29
C SER A 260 -24.30 -8.68 4.34
N LEU A 261 -23.95 -8.24 5.54
CA LEU A 261 -23.06 -7.10 5.77
C LEU A 261 -21.66 -7.67 5.96
N ARG A 262 -20.75 -7.37 5.03
CA ARG A 262 -19.36 -7.82 5.07
C ARG A 262 -18.47 -6.67 5.51
N THR A 263 -17.72 -6.87 6.59
CA THR A 263 -16.77 -5.90 7.15
C THR A 263 -15.38 -6.54 7.30
N THR A 264 -15.29 -7.86 7.40
CA THR A 264 -14.02 -8.59 7.40
C THR A 264 -13.18 -8.26 6.15
N GLY A 265 -11.92 -7.90 6.36
CA GLY A 265 -11.02 -7.44 5.31
C GLY A 265 -11.32 -6.05 4.72
N LEU A 266 -12.37 -5.36 5.19
CA LEU A 266 -12.72 -4.00 4.75
C LEU A 266 -12.57 -2.96 5.85
N SER A 267 -13.09 -3.22 7.06
CA SER A 267 -13.01 -2.28 8.18
C SER A 267 -13.22 -2.99 9.54
N LEU A 268 -13.05 -2.24 10.63
CA LEU A 268 -13.40 -2.68 11.98
C LEU A 268 -14.86 -2.37 12.36
N LEU A 269 -15.70 -1.95 11.41
CA LEU A 269 -17.09 -1.56 11.70
C LEU A 269 -17.82 -2.67 12.47
N SER A 270 -18.32 -2.30 13.64
CA SER A 270 -19.27 -3.08 14.42
C SER A 270 -20.69 -2.66 14.01
N GLY A 271 -21.19 -3.29 12.95
CA GLY A 271 -22.44 -2.88 12.29
C GLY A 271 -23.70 -3.62 12.73
N LYS A 272 -24.79 -3.22 12.09
CA LYS A 272 -26.12 -3.84 12.18
C LYS A 272 -26.78 -3.79 10.81
N VAL A 273 -27.35 -4.92 10.41
CA VAL A 273 -28.11 -5.03 9.15
C VAL A 273 -29.56 -5.39 9.45
N THR A 274 -30.49 -4.61 8.93
CA THR A 274 -31.93 -4.78 9.13
C THR A 274 -32.63 -4.87 7.78
N VAL A 275 -33.34 -5.96 7.53
CA VAL A 275 -34.17 -6.13 6.32
C VAL A 275 -35.60 -5.73 6.64
N LEU A 276 -36.19 -4.87 5.81
CA LEU A 276 -37.53 -4.33 5.97
C LEU A 276 -38.40 -4.62 4.73
N THR A 277 -39.71 -4.65 4.95
CA THR A 277 -40.71 -4.61 3.89
C THR A 277 -40.65 -3.27 3.16
N GLU A 278 -41.23 -3.18 1.97
CA GLU A 278 -41.39 -1.91 1.20
C GLU A 278 -42.04 -0.77 2.02
N LYS A 279 -42.84 -1.10 3.04
CA LYS A 279 -43.51 -0.12 3.92
C LYS A 279 -42.66 0.29 5.14
N GLY A 280 -41.43 -0.21 5.25
CA GLY A 280 -40.52 0.06 6.37
C GLY A 280 -40.78 -0.78 7.64
N ALA A 281 -41.60 -1.83 7.57
CA ALA A 281 -41.74 -2.76 8.70
C ALA A 281 -40.59 -3.77 8.71
N VAL A 282 -39.94 -3.96 9.86
CA VAL A 282 -38.82 -4.90 10.04
C VAL A 282 -39.27 -6.34 9.76
N ILE A 283 -38.50 -7.05 8.95
CA ILE A 283 -38.64 -8.49 8.67
C ILE A 283 -37.70 -9.27 9.57
N ALA A 284 -36.42 -8.90 9.56
CA ALA A 284 -35.36 -9.54 10.32
C ALA A 284 -34.16 -8.58 10.46
N ALA A 285 -33.32 -8.83 11.45
CA ALA A 285 -32.10 -8.05 11.69
C ALA A 285 -31.00 -8.93 12.28
N ALA A 286 -29.75 -8.55 12.06
CA ALA A 286 -28.56 -9.10 12.70
C ALA A 286 -27.68 -7.94 13.20
N THR A 287 -26.92 -8.18 14.26
CA THR A 287 -26.10 -7.19 14.97
C THR A 287 -24.81 -7.87 15.39
N SER A 288 -23.67 -7.18 15.34
CA SER A 288 -22.38 -7.74 15.77
C SER A 288 -22.29 -7.92 17.29
N GLY A 289 -23.12 -7.21 18.05
CA GLY A 289 -23.05 -7.17 19.51
C GLY A 289 -21.80 -6.44 20.02
N GLY A 290 -21.33 -5.44 19.26
CA GLY A 290 -20.14 -4.66 19.61
C GLY A 290 -18.81 -5.28 19.15
N ARG A 291 -18.83 -6.42 18.45
CA ARG A 291 -17.61 -7.06 17.94
C ARG A 291 -17.12 -6.35 16.67
N PRO A 292 -15.86 -5.86 16.64
CA PRO A 292 -15.33 -5.16 15.48
C PRO A 292 -15.09 -6.10 14.29
N GLY A 293 -15.39 -5.63 13.08
CA GLY A 293 -15.11 -6.35 11.83
C GLY A 293 -15.89 -7.65 11.63
N GLU A 294 -16.96 -7.88 12.39
CA GLU A 294 -17.78 -9.09 12.28
C GLU A 294 -18.77 -8.98 11.12
N ASP A 295 -18.70 -9.98 10.23
CA ASP A 295 -19.68 -10.15 9.17
C ASP A 295 -21.04 -10.62 9.71
N LEU A 296 -22.11 -10.06 9.16
CA LEU A 296 -23.50 -10.39 9.55
C LEU A 296 -24.28 -10.92 8.37
N ALA A 297 -25.24 -11.81 8.62
CA ALA A 297 -26.14 -12.31 7.59
C ALA A 297 -27.59 -12.42 8.09
N VAL A 298 -28.53 -12.09 7.22
CA VAL A 298 -29.98 -12.20 7.43
C VAL A 298 -30.60 -12.92 6.24
N THR A 299 -31.09 -14.14 6.48
CA THR A 299 -31.86 -14.89 5.48
C THR A 299 -33.35 -14.66 5.66
N ILE A 300 -34.03 -14.25 4.60
CA ILE A 300 -35.48 -14.08 4.56
C ILE A 300 -36.10 -15.06 3.56
N GLN A 301 -37.36 -15.41 3.79
CA GLN A 301 -38.17 -16.11 2.80
C GLN A 301 -38.86 -15.09 1.91
N HIS A 302 -38.88 -15.33 0.59
CA HIS A 302 -39.63 -14.48 -0.34
C HIS A 302 -41.10 -14.38 0.09
N ARG A 303 -41.67 -13.18 -0.07
CA ARG A 303 -43.06 -12.87 0.25
C ARG A 303 -43.71 -12.30 -1.00
N ASP A 304 -44.62 -13.06 -1.61
CA ASP A 304 -45.31 -12.72 -2.87
C ASP A 304 -46.04 -11.35 -2.88
N ARG A 305 -46.19 -10.70 -1.71
CA ARG A 305 -46.85 -9.39 -1.58
C ARG A 305 -45.89 -8.20 -1.64
N ASP A 306 -44.59 -8.42 -1.46
CA ASP A 306 -43.60 -7.36 -1.45
C ASP A 306 -43.01 -7.21 -2.86
N SER A 307 -43.03 -5.99 -3.41
CA SER A 307 -42.43 -5.72 -4.73
C SER A 307 -40.92 -5.45 -4.65
N MET A 308 -40.45 -5.14 -3.44
CA MET A 308 -39.05 -4.91 -3.10
C MET A 308 -38.82 -5.16 -1.60
N TYR A 309 -37.55 -5.35 -1.23
CA TYR A 309 -37.07 -5.31 0.14
C TYR A 309 -36.21 -4.07 0.34
N LEU A 310 -36.34 -3.46 1.52
CA LEU A 310 -35.43 -2.42 1.99
C LEU A 310 -34.38 -3.07 2.88
N VAL A 311 -33.15 -2.58 2.83
CA VAL A 311 -32.08 -2.96 3.74
C VAL A 311 -31.58 -1.69 4.39
N ARG A 312 -31.45 -1.72 5.72
CA ARG A 312 -30.85 -0.63 6.50
C ARG A 312 -29.55 -1.12 7.10
N ILE A 313 -28.51 -0.33 6.97
CA ILE A 313 -27.19 -0.54 7.57
C ILE A 313 -26.95 0.64 8.51
N GLU A 314 -26.52 0.34 9.72
CA GLU A 314 -26.24 1.34 10.76
C GLU A 314 -25.19 0.76 11.72
N PRO A 315 -24.52 1.58 12.54
CA PRO A 315 -23.73 1.08 13.66
C PRO A 315 -24.57 0.20 14.60
N ASP A 316 -23.94 -0.80 15.22
CA ASP A 316 -24.53 -1.48 16.38
C ASP A 316 -24.76 -0.47 17.52
N ASP A 317 -25.84 -0.64 18.29
CA ASP A 317 -26.11 0.18 19.48
C ASP A 317 -24.95 0.08 20.52
N ASN A 318 -24.15 -0.99 20.46
CA ASN A 318 -22.97 -1.23 21.29
C ASN A 318 -21.64 -1.08 20.53
N ALA A 319 -21.64 -0.42 19.35
CA ALA A 319 -20.44 -0.31 18.52
C ALA A 319 -19.29 0.45 19.20
N GLY A 320 -19.61 1.39 20.11
CA GLY A 320 -18.60 2.18 20.81
C GLY A 320 -17.72 2.96 19.83
N GLU A 321 -16.41 2.76 19.92
CA GLU A 321 -15.42 3.35 19.00
C GLU A 321 -15.44 2.75 17.59
N PHE A 322 -16.03 1.55 17.42
CA PHE A 322 -16.13 0.83 16.15
C PHE A 322 -17.40 1.17 15.36
N ALA A 323 -17.98 2.35 15.59
CA ALA A 323 -19.23 2.79 14.95
C ALA A 323 -19.06 3.32 13.51
N VAL A 324 -17.83 3.40 13.00
CA VAL A 324 -17.50 3.99 11.69
C VAL A 324 -16.64 3.01 10.91
N GLY A 325 -16.91 2.87 9.61
CA GLY A 325 -16.11 2.03 8.73
C GLY A 325 -16.81 1.58 7.44
N ALA A 326 -16.02 1.12 6.49
CA ALA A 326 -16.47 0.57 5.22
C ALA A 326 -17.15 -0.79 5.36
N TYR A 327 -18.05 -1.11 4.44
CA TYR A 327 -18.71 -2.40 4.35
C TYR A 327 -19.05 -2.79 2.90
N GLY A 328 -19.30 -4.07 2.69
CA GLY A 328 -19.92 -4.62 1.48
C GLY A 328 -21.30 -5.20 1.81
N LEU A 329 -22.36 -4.66 1.24
CA LEU A 329 -23.69 -5.24 1.27
C LEU A 329 -23.83 -6.26 0.14
N VAL A 330 -24.01 -7.53 0.52
CA VAL A 330 -24.19 -8.64 -0.42
C VAL A 330 -25.63 -9.11 -0.38
N ALA A 331 -26.25 -9.28 -1.55
CA ALA A 331 -27.55 -9.95 -1.69
C ALA A 331 -27.43 -11.21 -2.54
N THR A 332 -27.83 -12.35 -1.97
CA THR A 332 -27.68 -13.67 -2.58
C THR A 332 -29.04 -14.36 -2.74
N PHE A 333 -29.36 -14.75 -3.98
CA PHE A 333 -30.56 -15.53 -4.29
C PHE A 333 -30.28 -17.02 -4.04
N ASP A 334 -30.65 -17.50 -2.85
CA ASP A 334 -30.27 -18.83 -2.38
C ASP A 334 -30.86 -19.93 -3.29
N GLY A 335 -30.04 -20.96 -3.54
CA GLY A 335 -30.37 -22.04 -4.49
C GLY A 335 -30.22 -21.68 -5.97
N ARG A 336 -29.87 -20.43 -6.32
CA ARG A 336 -29.46 -20.03 -7.68
C ARG A 336 -28.01 -19.59 -7.77
N ASN A 337 -27.45 -19.06 -6.68
CA ASN A 337 -26.07 -18.62 -6.62
C ASN A 337 -25.09 -19.75 -7.02
N GLN A 338 -24.13 -19.42 -7.88
CA GLN A 338 -23.08 -20.33 -8.36
C GLN A 338 -21.68 -19.91 -7.88
N VAL A 339 -21.56 -18.77 -7.20
CA VAL A 339 -20.29 -18.21 -6.72
C VAL A 339 -19.95 -18.80 -5.36
N SER A 340 -18.72 -19.26 -5.19
CA SER A 340 -18.21 -19.76 -3.91
C SER A 340 -18.01 -18.61 -2.92
N GLU A 341 -18.02 -18.91 -1.63
CA GLU A 341 -17.72 -17.91 -0.60
C GLU A 341 -16.28 -17.39 -0.70
N GLU A 342 -15.34 -18.26 -1.11
CA GLU A 342 -13.93 -17.90 -1.35
C GLU A 342 -13.80 -16.83 -2.45
N THR A 343 -14.36 -17.07 -3.64
CA THR A 343 -14.32 -16.07 -4.73
C THR A 343 -15.06 -14.79 -4.36
N LEU A 344 -16.17 -14.89 -3.61
CA LEU A 344 -16.86 -13.71 -3.11
C LEU A 344 -15.97 -12.89 -2.16
N ASN A 345 -15.25 -13.54 -1.25
CA ASN A 345 -14.35 -12.86 -0.31
C ASN A 345 -13.19 -12.19 -1.03
N GLU A 346 -12.60 -12.85 -2.03
CA GLU A 346 -11.55 -12.25 -2.86
C GLU A 346 -12.06 -10.98 -3.55
N VAL A 347 -13.21 -11.05 -4.22
CA VAL A 347 -13.77 -9.90 -4.94
C VAL A 347 -14.15 -8.77 -3.99
N ILE A 348 -14.74 -9.07 -2.83
CA ILE A 348 -15.11 -8.05 -1.84
C ILE A 348 -13.86 -7.27 -1.39
N ARG A 349 -12.76 -7.97 -1.10
CA ARG A 349 -11.49 -7.37 -0.63
C ARG A 349 -10.83 -6.44 -1.65
N LEU A 350 -11.15 -6.56 -2.95
CA LEU A 350 -10.63 -5.64 -3.96
C LEU A 350 -11.19 -4.22 -3.79
N ARG A 351 -12.34 -4.09 -3.11
CA ARG A 351 -13.05 -2.83 -2.85
C ARG A 351 -13.20 -1.95 -4.10
N TYR A 352 -13.60 -2.56 -5.20
CA TYR A 352 -13.88 -1.85 -6.46
C TYR A 352 -15.27 -1.20 -6.42
N ASP A 353 -15.47 -0.28 -5.47
CA ASP A 353 -16.72 0.45 -5.22
C ASP A 353 -17.15 1.35 -6.40
N PHE A 354 -16.20 1.70 -7.26
CA PHE A 354 -16.44 2.43 -8.50
C PHE A 354 -17.01 1.56 -9.64
N LEU A 355 -16.92 0.22 -9.55
CA LEU A 355 -17.41 -0.68 -10.60
C LEU A 355 -18.92 -0.87 -10.51
N ARG A 356 -19.54 -1.02 -11.69
CA ARG A 356 -20.95 -1.41 -11.77
C ARG A 356 -21.09 -2.92 -11.63
N GLU A 357 -22.28 -3.36 -11.27
CA GLU A 357 -22.63 -4.78 -11.14
C GLU A 357 -22.29 -5.62 -12.39
N GLU A 358 -22.43 -5.05 -13.59
CA GLU A 358 -22.07 -5.74 -14.83
C GLU A 358 -20.57 -5.92 -15.06
N GLU A 359 -19.74 -5.09 -14.41
CA GLU A 359 -18.26 -5.15 -14.45
C GLU A 359 -17.70 -6.02 -13.31
N ILE A 360 -18.39 -6.07 -12.16
CA ILE A 360 -18.05 -6.96 -11.04
C ILE A 360 -18.39 -8.42 -11.34
N ARG A 361 -19.50 -8.68 -12.06
CA ARG A 361 -19.98 -10.05 -12.34
C ARG A 361 -18.97 -10.99 -13.01
N PRO A 362 -18.18 -10.56 -14.01
CA PRO A 362 -17.08 -11.37 -14.54
C PRO A 362 -16.10 -11.84 -13.46
N LEU A 363 -15.73 -10.97 -12.51
CA LEU A 363 -14.82 -11.31 -11.41
C LEU A 363 -15.41 -12.40 -10.51
N LEU A 364 -16.70 -12.28 -10.18
CA LEU A 364 -17.43 -13.27 -9.38
C LEU A 364 -17.56 -14.64 -10.06
N LEU A 365 -17.42 -14.71 -11.38
CA LEU A 365 -17.48 -15.96 -12.15
C LEU A 365 -16.08 -16.50 -12.50
N GLY A 366 -15.01 -15.91 -11.96
CA GLY A 366 -13.63 -16.29 -12.27
C GLY A 366 -13.18 -15.88 -13.68
N GLY A 367 -13.86 -14.91 -14.28
CA GLY A 367 -13.49 -14.31 -15.57
C GLY A 367 -12.26 -13.41 -15.47
N GLN A 368 -11.76 -12.96 -16.63
CA GLN A 368 -10.72 -11.93 -16.67
C GLN A 368 -11.28 -10.60 -16.15
N GLU A 369 -10.43 -9.80 -15.51
CA GLU A 369 -10.76 -8.42 -15.15
C GLU A 369 -11.11 -7.64 -16.43
N PRO A 370 -12.24 -6.92 -16.47
CA PRO A 370 -12.51 -6.01 -17.57
C PRO A 370 -11.49 -4.86 -17.56
N SER A 371 -11.29 -4.22 -18.72
CA SER A 371 -10.61 -2.92 -18.75
C SER A 371 -11.51 -1.91 -18.02
N PHE A 372 -10.99 -1.28 -16.98
CA PHE A 372 -11.75 -0.34 -16.17
C PHE A 372 -11.79 1.01 -16.85
N PHE A 373 -12.99 1.59 -16.93
CA PHE A 373 -13.21 2.90 -17.55
C PHE A 373 -12.57 3.06 -18.93
N ASP A 374 -12.61 2.00 -19.75
CA ASP A 374 -12.15 2.02 -21.15
C ASP A 374 -12.74 3.25 -21.85
N ASP A 375 -11.85 4.18 -22.17
CA ASP A 375 -12.20 5.49 -22.68
C ASP A 375 -12.42 5.45 -24.21
N LEU A 376 -12.18 4.30 -24.85
CA LEU A 376 -12.25 4.09 -26.29
C LEU A 376 -11.37 5.07 -27.08
N HIS A 377 -10.17 5.33 -26.59
CA HIS A 377 -9.17 6.24 -27.15
C HIS A 377 -9.60 7.72 -27.18
N GLN A 378 -10.40 8.16 -26.21
CA GLN A 378 -10.89 9.54 -26.17
C GLN A 378 -9.86 10.52 -25.62
N ASN A 379 -8.89 10.04 -24.84
CA ASN A 379 -7.95 10.87 -24.12
C ASN A 379 -6.46 10.65 -24.48
N ASP A 380 -6.19 10.05 -25.65
CA ASP A 380 -4.85 9.73 -26.20
C ASP A 380 -4.01 10.91 -26.66
N THR A 381 -4.50 12.14 -26.49
CA THR A 381 -3.76 13.34 -26.91
C THR A 381 -3.78 14.41 -25.83
N ILE A 382 -2.70 15.18 -25.77
CA ILE A 382 -2.59 16.33 -24.85
C ILE A 382 -3.66 17.41 -25.09
N ASP A 383 -4.32 17.41 -26.26
CA ASP A 383 -5.41 18.33 -26.62
C ASP A 383 -6.78 17.86 -26.13
N THR A 384 -6.92 16.55 -25.83
CA THR A 384 -8.16 15.92 -25.34
C THR A 384 -8.00 15.25 -23.97
N PRO A 385 -7.33 15.88 -22.99
CA PRO A 385 -7.05 15.23 -21.73
C PRO A 385 -8.31 15.07 -20.88
N THR A 386 -8.37 13.99 -20.10
CA THR A 386 -9.33 13.85 -19.01
C THR A 386 -8.97 14.86 -17.91
N THR A 387 -9.84 15.85 -17.68
CA THR A 387 -9.63 16.83 -16.61
C THR A 387 -9.97 16.22 -15.25
N LEU A 388 -8.96 16.04 -14.41
CA LEU A 388 -9.14 15.50 -13.07
C LEU A 388 -9.72 16.55 -12.12
N LYS A 389 -10.60 16.08 -11.24
CA LYS A 389 -11.13 16.88 -10.13
C LYS A 389 -10.26 16.63 -8.91
N SER A 390 -9.99 17.70 -8.16
CA SER A 390 -9.34 17.56 -6.86
C SER A 390 -10.21 16.68 -5.96
N LEU A 391 -9.57 15.79 -5.21
CA LEU A 391 -10.26 14.97 -4.21
C LEU A 391 -10.87 15.87 -3.13
N ALA A 392 -12.16 15.65 -2.82
CA ALA A 392 -12.89 16.45 -1.85
C ALA A 392 -12.38 16.25 -0.41
N ALA A 393 -11.70 15.13 -0.15
CA ALA A 393 -11.07 14.80 1.12
C ALA A 393 -9.89 15.73 1.47
N PHE A 394 -9.34 16.45 0.49
CA PHE A 394 -8.14 17.28 0.64
C PHE A 394 -8.41 18.75 0.28
N PRO A 395 -7.49 19.68 0.65
CA PRO A 395 -7.53 21.04 0.12
C PRO A 395 -7.58 21.07 -1.41
N GLU A 396 -8.22 22.09 -1.97
CA GLU A 396 -8.39 22.20 -3.42
C GLU A 396 -7.04 22.20 -4.16
N PHE A 397 -6.94 21.35 -5.18
CA PHE A 397 -5.77 21.15 -6.04
C PHE A 397 -4.56 20.48 -5.37
N GLN A 398 -4.76 19.88 -4.19
CA GLN A 398 -3.69 19.22 -3.44
C GLN A 398 -3.49 17.76 -3.89
N GLU A 399 -4.58 17.04 -4.11
CA GLU A 399 -4.60 15.61 -4.41
C GLU A 399 -5.60 15.31 -5.54
N TYR A 400 -5.22 14.42 -6.44
CA TYR A 400 -6.03 13.94 -7.55
C TYR A 400 -5.88 12.43 -7.68
N GLU A 401 -6.96 11.78 -8.08
CA GLU A 401 -6.98 10.35 -8.36
C GLU A 401 -7.70 10.06 -9.68
N ALA A 402 -7.26 9.01 -10.37
CA ALA A 402 -8.00 8.39 -11.46
C ALA A 402 -7.79 6.88 -11.47
N THR A 403 -8.83 6.14 -11.85
CA THR A 403 -8.74 4.72 -12.17
C THR A 403 -9.09 4.55 -13.64
N ALA A 404 -8.26 3.82 -14.37
CA ALA A 404 -8.44 3.56 -15.80
C ALA A 404 -7.69 2.27 -16.21
N GLY A 405 -7.72 1.94 -17.49
CA GLY A 405 -6.98 0.81 -18.03
C GLY A 405 -6.45 1.09 -19.41
N ILE A 406 -5.20 0.70 -19.65
CA ILE A 406 -4.61 0.64 -20.99
C ILE A 406 -5.17 -0.60 -21.67
N SER A 407 -6.11 -0.40 -22.59
CA SER A 407 -6.93 -1.43 -23.22
C SER A 407 -6.21 -2.14 -24.38
N ASP A 408 -5.32 -1.46 -25.09
CA ASP A 408 -4.47 -2.02 -26.14
C ASP A 408 -3.10 -1.32 -26.29
N LEU A 409 -2.30 -1.73 -27.28
CA LEU A 409 -0.93 -1.25 -27.49
C LEU A 409 -0.83 0.20 -27.98
N THR A 410 -1.93 0.76 -28.45
CA THR A 410 -2.02 2.15 -28.95
C THR A 410 -2.67 3.09 -27.96
N ASP A 411 -3.29 2.53 -26.93
CA ASP A 411 -3.94 3.27 -25.85
C ASP A 411 -2.91 4.02 -24.99
N VAL A 412 -3.19 5.30 -24.78
CA VAL A 412 -2.42 6.25 -24.01
C VAL A 412 -3.43 7.15 -23.31
N ASP A 413 -3.22 7.42 -22.03
CA ASP A 413 -4.10 8.33 -21.30
C ASP A 413 -3.41 9.66 -21.00
N PHE A 414 -4.06 10.79 -21.31
CA PHE A 414 -3.67 12.11 -20.84
C PHE A 414 -4.64 12.64 -19.78
N TYR A 415 -4.07 13.05 -18.65
CA TYR A 415 -4.80 13.69 -17.56
C TYR A 415 -4.37 15.14 -17.38
N GLN A 416 -5.32 16.02 -17.11
CA GLN A 416 -5.06 17.42 -16.78
C GLN A 416 -5.26 17.67 -15.29
N VAL A 417 -4.23 18.20 -14.63
CA VAL A 417 -4.24 18.62 -13.22
C VAL A 417 -3.84 20.09 -13.07
N LYS A 418 -4.12 20.66 -11.90
CA LYS A 418 -3.72 22.02 -11.55
C LYS A 418 -2.96 22.02 -10.23
N SER A 419 -1.88 22.78 -10.12
CA SER A 419 -1.15 22.95 -8.85
C SER A 419 -1.88 23.91 -7.89
N PRO A 420 -1.69 23.75 -6.57
CA PRO A 420 -2.41 24.53 -5.55
C PRO A 420 -2.03 26.02 -5.55
N ASP A 421 -2.84 26.80 -4.81
CA ASP A 421 -2.57 28.20 -4.51
C ASP A 421 -1.74 28.33 -3.22
N GLY A 422 -0.69 29.14 -3.23
CA GLY A 422 -0.15 29.67 -1.97
C GLY A 422 1.09 29.00 -1.35
N GLN A 423 1.88 28.20 -2.08
CA GLN A 423 3.29 27.94 -1.72
C GLN A 423 4.17 27.92 -2.99
N SER A 424 4.35 29.09 -3.61
CA SER A 424 5.32 29.24 -4.69
C SER A 424 6.72 29.47 -4.09
N GLY A 425 7.61 28.51 -4.29
CA GLY A 425 9.02 28.52 -3.93
C GLY A 425 9.67 27.23 -4.46
N ASP A 426 11.00 27.13 -4.42
CA ASP A 426 11.79 26.03 -5.00
C ASP A 426 11.48 24.61 -4.45
N ASP A 427 10.54 24.49 -3.50
CA ASP A 427 10.28 23.26 -2.74
C ASP A 427 8.95 22.55 -3.09
N LEU A 428 8.03 23.14 -3.88
CA LEU A 428 6.78 22.44 -4.24
C LEU A 428 7.06 21.30 -5.21
N VAL A 429 6.71 20.09 -4.78
CA VAL A 429 6.93 18.86 -5.54
C VAL A 429 5.61 18.27 -5.96
N MET A 430 5.47 18.01 -7.26
CA MET A 430 4.42 17.12 -7.75
C MET A 430 4.93 15.68 -7.67
N THR A 431 4.23 14.83 -6.95
CA THR A 431 4.47 13.38 -6.96
C THR A 431 3.37 12.72 -7.78
N VAL A 432 3.76 11.94 -8.78
CA VAL A 432 2.84 11.18 -9.63
C VAL A 432 3.14 9.71 -9.42
N THR A 433 2.16 8.97 -8.92
CA THR A 433 2.25 7.52 -8.69
C THR A 433 1.24 6.80 -9.57
N ILE A 434 1.70 5.83 -10.34
CA ILE A 434 0.86 4.84 -11.02
C ILE A 434 1.05 3.51 -10.31
N GLN A 435 -0.04 2.88 -9.91
CA GLN A 435 -0.06 1.52 -9.40
C GLN A 435 -0.94 0.64 -10.31
N ALA A 436 -0.39 -0.46 -10.82
CA ALA A 436 -1.18 -1.48 -11.48
C ALA A 436 -2.15 -2.11 -10.48
N MET A 437 -3.46 -2.12 -10.78
CA MET A 437 -4.49 -2.57 -9.83
C MET A 437 -4.42 -4.06 -9.51
N ARG A 438 -3.84 -4.81 -10.43
CA ARG A 438 -3.34 -6.15 -10.18
C ARG A 438 -1.82 -6.08 -10.20
N ALA A 439 -1.18 -6.66 -9.19
CA ALA A 439 0.27 -6.83 -9.21
C ALA A 439 0.68 -7.46 -10.54
N GLN A 440 1.59 -6.79 -11.25
CA GLN A 440 2.03 -7.23 -12.58
C GLN A 440 0.87 -7.27 -13.62
N GLY A 441 -0.06 -6.32 -13.56
CA GLY A 441 -1.07 -6.11 -14.61
C GLY A 441 -0.54 -5.27 -15.77
N LEU A 442 0.19 -4.20 -15.46
CA LEU A 442 0.68 -3.19 -16.41
C LEU A 442 2.13 -2.82 -16.08
N LEU A 443 2.96 -2.58 -17.11
CA LEU A 443 4.26 -1.92 -16.96
C LEU A 443 4.11 -0.44 -17.35
N PRO A 444 3.88 0.46 -16.39
CA PRO A 444 3.53 1.85 -16.71
C PRO A 444 4.74 2.68 -17.17
N ASP A 445 4.46 3.69 -17.97
CA ASP A 445 5.33 4.82 -18.32
C ASP A 445 4.61 6.12 -17.98
N ILE A 446 5.34 7.09 -17.40
CA ILE A 446 4.82 8.41 -17.03
C ILE A 446 5.67 9.48 -17.67
N VAL A 447 5.02 10.44 -18.33
CA VAL A 447 5.66 11.72 -18.71
C VAL A 447 4.74 12.86 -18.33
N VAL A 448 5.31 13.88 -17.67
CA VAL A 448 4.60 15.09 -17.28
C VAL A 448 4.94 16.22 -18.25
N PHE A 449 3.94 16.99 -18.66
CA PHE A 449 4.08 18.14 -19.54
C PHE A 449 3.58 19.41 -18.85
N ASP A 450 4.21 20.53 -19.14
CA ASP A 450 3.70 21.84 -18.78
C ASP A 450 2.53 22.28 -19.67
N ARG A 451 1.95 23.45 -19.39
CA ARG A 451 0.83 23.99 -20.17
C ARG A 451 1.14 24.23 -21.66
N SER A 452 2.42 24.38 -22.02
CA SER A 452 2.84 24.57 -23.42
C SER A 452 2.98 23.26 -24.19
N GLY A 453 2.84 22.13 -23.51
CA GLY A 453 3.08 20.78 -24.06
C GLY A 453 4.55 20.40 -24.07
N ALA A 454 5.42 21.11 -23.34
CA ALA A 454 6.82 20.74 -23.18
C ALA A 454 6.96 19.74 -22.02
N PRO A 455 7.75 18.66 -22.17
CA PRO A 455 7.98 17.71 -21.09
C PRO A 455 8.75 18.38 -19.94
N VAL A 456 8.34 18.09 -18.71
CA VAL A 456 9.00 18.51 -17.49
C VAL A 456 9.92 17.40 -17.02
N VAL A 457 11.10 17.77 -16.52
CA VAL A 457 12.06 16.79 -15.98
C VAL A 457 11.48 16.17 -14.72
N ALA A 458 11.38 14.85 -14.70
CA ALA A 458 10.88 14.07 -13.57
C ALA A 458 11.99 13.14 -13.06
N THR A 459 12.11 13.04 -11.74
CA THR A 459 12.98 12.09 -11.06
C THR A 459 12.16 10.86 -10.72
N VAL A 460 12.55 9.69 -11.21
CA VAL A 460 11.93 8.42 -10.77
C VAL A 460 12.29 8.21 -9.31
N VAL A 461 11.30 7.99 -8.47
CA VAL A 461 11.40 7.68 -7.02
C VAL A 461 11.20 6.18 -6.80
N THR A 462 10.22 5.58 -7.45
CA THR A 462 9.95 4.14 -7.34
C THR A 462 9.66 3.58 -8.72
N ASN A 463 10.21 2.42 -9.07
CA ASN A 463 9.87 1.70 -10.28
C ASN A 463 10.06 0.19 -10.05
N ASN A 464 9.01 -0.43 -9.50
CA ASN A 464 9.00 -1.84 -9.12
C ASN A 464 7.57 -2.41 -9.03
N ARG A 465 7.37 -3.69 -9.37
CA ARG A 465 6.17 -4.51 -9.08
C ARG A 465 4.78 -3.89 -9.37
N GLY A 466 4.67 -3.06 -10.40
CA GLY A 466 3.40 -2.44 -10.79
C GLY A 466 3.32 -0.98 -10.37
N THR A 467 4.24 -0.51 -9.55
CA THR A 467 4.30 0.86 -9.05
C THR A 467 5.40 1.65 -9.73
N LEU A 468 5.03 2.80 -10.31
CA LEU A 468 5.94 3.81 -10.81
C LEU A 468 5.60 5.15 -10.14
N THR A 469 6.53 5.68 -9.36
CA THR A 469 6.41 7.00 -8.73
C THR A 469 7.49 7.91 -9.30
N VAL A 470 7.10 9.09 -9.75
CA VAL A 470 8.01 10.15 -10.20
C VAL A 470 7.74 11.43 -9.42
N GLN A 471 8.79 12.21 -9.19
CA GLN A 471 8.72 13.52 -8.56
C GLN A 471 9.22 14.61 -9.49
N ILE A 472 8.52 15.74 -9.46
CA ILE A 472 8.85 16.93 -10.24
C ILE A 472 8.99 18.08 -9.25
N SER A 473 10.20 18.57 -9.09
CA SER A 473 10.50 19.75 -8.26
C SER A 473 10.34 21.05 -9.05
N GLY A 474 10.22 22.17 -8.33
CA GLY A 474 10.10 23.49 -8.96
C GLY A 474 8.75 23.73 -9.63
N ILE A 475 7.68 23.08 -9.14
CA ILE A 475 6.34 23.26 -9.67
C ILE A 475 5.87 24.69 -9.39
N GLU A 476 5.51 25.40 -10.46
CA GLU A 476 4.86 26.69 -10.33
C GLU A 476 3.42 26.54 -9.79
N ALA A 477 3.07 27.35 -8.79
CA ALA A 477 1.73 27.41 -8.21
C ALA A 477 0.66 27.87 -9.23
N LYS A 478 -0.59 27.41 -9.07
CA LYS A 478 -1.75 27.71 -9.94
C LYS A 478 -1.54 27.44 -11.43
N LYS A 479 -0.60 26.56 -11.80
CA LYS A 479 -0.37 26.16 -13.20
C LYS A 479 -1.02 24.84 -13.52
N THR A 480 -1.30 24.67 -14.81
CA THR A 480 -1.84 23.44 -15.37
C THR A 480 -0.69 22.58 -15.85
N TYR A 481 -0.77 21.29 -15.56
CA TYR A 481 0.14 20.27 -16.04
C TYR A 481 -0.65 19.11 -16.64
N PHE A 482 -0.02 18.37 -17.54
CA PHE A 482 -0.61 17.18 -18.14
C PHE A 482 0.24 15.96 -17.79
N VAL A 483 -0.41 14.90 -17.31
CA VAL A 483 0.23 13.62 -17.00
C VAL A 483 -0.15 12.65 -18.11
N ARG A 484 0.83 12.11 -18.82
CA ARG A 484 0.63 11.02 -19.77
C ARG A 484 0.93 9.70 -19.07
N VAL A 485 -0.01 8.76 -19.15
CA VAL A 485 0.15 7.37 -18.75
C VAL A 485 0.11 6.51 -20.01
N ALA A 486 1.04 5.58 -20.13
CA ALA A 486 1.07 4.61 -21.23
C ALA A 486 1.67 3.29 -20.73
N SER A 487 1.60 2.23 -21.54
CA SER A 487 2.47 1.09 -21.31
C SER A 487 3.87 1.36 -21.84
N ARG A 488 4.89 1.08 -21.03
CA ARG A 488 6.28 1.01 -21.48
C ARG A 488 6.52 -0.22 -22.36
N SER A 489 5.71 -1.27 -22.20
CA SER A 489 5.82 -2.49 -22.99
C SER A 489 5.02 -2.35 -24.28
N SER A 490 5.66 -2.64 -25.42
CA SER A 490 4.99 -2.65 -26.73
C SER A 490 4.47 -4.04 -27.13
N THR A 491 4.67 -5.06 -26.29
CA THR A 491 4.22 -6.44 -26.54
C THR A 491 3.99 -7.19 -25.22
N GLY A 492 3.20 -8.27 -25.26
CA GLY A 492 3.08 -9.22 -24.14
C GLY A 492 2.09 -8.82 -23.05
N ARG A 493 2.07 -9.58 -21.96
CA ARG A 493 1.03 -9.54 -20.92
C ARG A 493 0.89 -8.21 -20.19
N TYR A 494 1.94 -7.39 -20.12
CA TYR A 494 1.95 -6.11 -19.39
C TYR A 494 1.81 -4.89 -20.27
N ALA A 495 1.53 -5.10 -21.56
CA ALA A 495 1.31 -4.01 -22.49
C ALA A 495 -0.08 -3.36 -22.30
N THR A 496 -0.97 -4.02 -21.56
CA THR A 496 -2.34 -3.62 -21.25
C THR A 496 -2.64 -3.93 -19.80
N GLY A 497 -3.48 -3.16 -19.14
CA GLY A 497 -3.92 -3.46 -17.78
C GLY A 497 -4.51 -2.26 -17.05
N ASN A 498 -5.23 -2.55 -15.97
CA ASN A 498 -5.84 -1.54 -15.11
C ASN A 498 -4.81 -0.90 -14.19
N TYR A 499 -4.97 0.39 -13.95
CA TYR A 499 -4.11 1.15 -13.05
C TYR A 499 -4.90 2.19 -12.25
N GLN A 500 -4.31 2.59 -11.13
CA GLN A 500 -4.70 3.73 -10.33
C GLN A 500 -3.59 4.78 -10.43
N LEU A 501 -3.98 6.01 -10.77
CA LEU A 501 -3.15 7.20 -10.82
C LEU A 501 -3.43 8.06 -9.60
N ASN A 502 -2.39 8.42 -8.87
CA ASN A 502 -2.41 9.41 -7.82
C ASN A 502 -1.47 10.57 -8.18
N VAL A 503 -1.95 11.81 -8.07
CA VAL A 503 -1.14 13.02 -8.24
C VAL A 503 -1.28 13.90 -7.00
N SER A 504 -0.17 14.08 -6.29
CA SER A 504 -0.09 14.88 -5.08
C SER A 504 0.85 16.06 -5.23
N PHE A 505 0.59 17.14 -4.50
CA PHE A 505 1.41 18.35 -4.48
C PHE A 505 1.99 18.58 -3.09
N ALA A 506 3.12 17.95 -2.79
CA ALA A 506 3.69 17.87 -1.46
C ALA A 506 5.10 18.49 -1.36
N HIS A 507 5.65 18.51 -0.15
CA HIS A 507 7.03 18.90 0.14
C HIS A 507 7.62 17.96 1.21
N PRO A 508 8.95 17.73 1.27
CA PRO A 508 9.96 17.99 0.25
C PRO A 508 10.08 16.83 -0.76
N ALA A 509 10.97 16.97 -1.75
CA ALA A 509 11.34 15.85 -2.63
C ALA A 509 12.07 14.77 -1.85
N VAL A 510 11.93 13.52 -2.28
CA VAL A 510 12.75 12.41 -1.78
C VAL A 510 14.19 12.66 -2.20
N ASP A 511 15.08 12.75 -1.21
CA ASP A 511 16.52 12.76 -1.45
C ASP A 511 17.07 11.34 -1.43
N ARG A 512 17.89 11.00 -2.42
CA ARG A 512 18.56 9.69 -2.51
C ARG A 512 20.04 9.90 -2.52
N GLN A 513 20.71 9.27 -1.55
CA GLN A 513 22.15 9.35 -1.47
C GLN A 513 22.77 8.50 -2.57
N GLU A 514 23.58 9.12 -3.42
CA GLU A 514 24.41 8.40 -4.37
C GLU A 514 25.43 7.53 -3.60
N LEU A 515 25.42 6.23 -3.89
CA LEU A 515 26.36 5.28 -3.29
C LEU A 515 27.56 5.08 -4.20
N SER A 516 27.33 4.86 -5.49
CA SER A 516 28.39 4.57 -6.45
C SER A 516 27.91 4.83 -7.88
N ALA A 517 28.83 5.09 -8.80
CA ALA A 517 28.57 5.21 -10.22
C ALA A 517 29.74 4.63 -11.02
N GLY A 518 29.46 4.18 -12.25
CA GLY A 518 30.48 3.56 -13.09
C GLY A 518 30.01 3.27 -14.51
N VAL A 519 30.81 2.44 -15.21
CA VAL A 519 30.52 1.99 -16.57
C VAL A 519 30.63 0.48 -16.62
N ALA A 520 29.56 -0.20 -17.04
CA ALA A 520 29.55 -1.64 -17.28
C ALA A 520 29.78 -1.90 -18.78
N SER A 521 30.74 -2.74 -19.14
CA SER A 521 31.02 -3.10 -20.53
C SER A 521 31.45 -4.56 -20.64
N ALA A 522 31.39 -5.13 -21.85
CA ALA A 522 31.85 -6.50 -22.10
C ALA A 522 33.33 -6.76 -21.70
N ALA A 523 34.15 -5.72 -21.53
CA ALA A 523 35.55 -5.81 -21.12
C ALA A 523 35.81 -5.47 -19.64
N GLN A 524 34.81 -4.94 -18.93
CA GLN A 524 34.92 -4.47 -17.53
C GLN A 524 33.74 -4.99 -16.67
N ASP A 525 33.23 -6.17 -17.00
CA ASP A 525 32.24 -6.89 -16.17
C ASP A 525 32.97 -7.94 -15.31
N PRO A 526 32.76 -7.97 -13.98
CA PRO A 526 31.82 -7.14 -13.21
C PRO A 526 32.38 -5.82 -12.68
N ALA A 527 31.48 -4.86 -12.48
CA ALA A 527 31.71 -3.65 -11.68
C ALA A 527 30.94 -3.76 -10.35
N GLY A 528 31.37 -3.04 -9.30
CA GLY A 528 30.71 -3.13 -8.00
C GLY A 528 31.35 -2.26 -6.92
N PHE A 529 30.79 -2.33 -5.71
CA PHE A 529 31.30 -1.66 -4.51
C PHE A 529 30.96 -2.45 -3.25
N THR A 530 31.63 -2.10 -2.15
CA THR A 530 31.36 -2.65 -0.83
C THR A 530 30.41 -1.73 -0.07
N LEU A 531 29.38 -2.28 0.56
CA LEU A 531 28.45 -1.55 1.43
C LEU A 531 28.62 -2.06 2.88
N ASN A 532 29.13 -1.21 3.76
CA ASN A 532 29.26 -1.53 5.19
C ASN A 532 28.09 -0.93 5.95
N ILE A 533 27.26 -1.79 6.52
CA ILE A 533 26.11 -1.41 7.33
C ILE A 533 26.56 -1.36 8.79
N ASN A 534 26.48 -0.19 9.43
CA ASN A 534 26.96 0.00 10.80
C ASN A 534 25.92 -0.41 11.86
N ARG A 535 24.64 -0.38 11.49
CA ARG A 535 23.50 -0.79 12.33
C ARG A 535 22.44 -1.48 11.50
N THR A 536 21.72 -2.42 12.09
CA THR A 536 20.58 -3.07 11.42
C THR A 536 19.55 -2.03 10.99
N GLN A 537 19.16 -2.02 9.72
CA GLN A 537 18.25 -1.02 9.16
C GLN A 537 17.57 -1.52 7.89
N LEU A 538 16.42 -0.94 7.56
CA LEU A 538 15.79 -1.15 6.27
C LEU A 538 16.50 -0.28 5.23
N PHE A 539 16.83 -0.93 4.11
CA PHE A 539 17.61 -0.35 3.04
C PHE A 539 16.90 -0.61 1.71
N GLN A 540 16.91 0.39 0.83
CA GLN A 540 16.46 0.22 -0.54
C GLN A 540 17.55 0.72 -1.50
N LEU A 541 17.77 -0.04 -2.58
CA LEU A 541 18.69 0.31 -3.65
C LEU A 541 17.92 0.70 -4.90
N ALA A 542 18.38 1.78 -5.54
CA ALA A 542 17.92 2.22 -6.86
C ALA A 542 19.07 2.15 -7.86
N MET A 543 18.83 1.56 -9.02
CA MET A 543 19.75 1.51 -10.16
C MET A 543 19.25 2.42 -11.26
N GLU A 544 20.04 3.43 -11.59
CA GLU A 544 19.85 4.30 -12.76
C GLU A 544 20.88 3.94 -13.82
N SER A 545 20.47 3.93 -15.09
CA SER A 545 21.36 3.63 -16.21
C SER A 545 21.06 4.53 -17.40
N VAL A 546 22.10 4.84 -18.19
CA VAL A 546 21.96 5.64 -19.41
C VAL A 546 21.57 4.73 -20.58
N ALA A 547 20.68 5.21 -21.44
CA ALA A 547 20.24 4.47 -22.62
C ALA A 547 21.43 4.10 -23.53
N ASN A 548 21.47 2.86 -23.99
CA ASN A 548 22.40 2.42 -25.02
C ASN A 548 21.69 2.44 -26.38
N THR A 549 22.27 3.13 -27.36
CA THR A 549 21.68 3.27 -28.70
C THR A 549 22.13 2.19 -29.67
N ASP A 550 23.21 1.49 -29.35
CA ASP A 550 23.86 0.52 -30.24
C ASP A 550 23.23 -0.86 -30.09
N GLU A 551 22.79 -1.20 -28.87
CA GLU A 551 22.20 -2.49 -28.54
C GLU A 551 21.25 -2.40 -27.33
N ARG A 552 20.28 -3.31 -27.25
CA ARG A 552 19.47 -3.48 -26.04
C ARG A 552 20.30 -4.19 -24.98
N ILE A 553 20.65 -3.47 -23.91
CA ILE A 553 21.45 -3.97 -22.80
C ILE A 553 20.57 -4.11 -21.55
N ALA A 554 20.69 -5.23 -20.84
CA ALA A 554 20.09 -5.46 -19.53
C ALA A 554 21.17 -5.35 -18.46
N LEU A 555 20.96 -4.50 -17.47
CA LEU A 555 21.80 -4.36 -16.30
C LEU A 555 21.18 -5.14 -15.14
N THR A 556 22.02 -5.84 -14.39
CA THR A 556 21.63 -6.56 -13.18
C THR A 556 22.45 -6.07 -11.99
N LEU A 557 21.77 -5.47 -11.03
CA LEU A 557 22.27 -5.19 -9.69
C LEU A 557 22.04 -6.42 -8.81
N SER A 558 23.06 -6.91 -8.13
CA SER A 558 22.95 -8.01 -7.16
C SER A 558 23.61 -7.60 -5.84
N LEU A 559 22.86 -7.79 -4.75
CA LEU A 559 23.32 -7.56 -3.38
C LEU A 559 23.62 -8.91 -2.73
N TYR A 560 24.83 -9.06 -2.21
CA TYR A 560 25.29 -10.25 -1.52
C TYR A 560 25.65 -9.93 -0.07
N ASP A 561 25.47 -10.89 0.83
CA ASP A 561 26.05 -10.84 2.17
C ASP A 561 27.57 -11.16 2.15
N ALA A 562 28.19 -11.11 3.33
CA ALA A 562 29.60 -11.40 3.52
C ALA A 562 29.99 -12.85 3.15
N ASP A 563 29.04 -13.78 3.18
CA ASP A 563 29.24 -15.20 2.86
C ASP A 563 29.01 -15.49 1.36
N GLY A 564 28.64 -14.49 0.56
CA GLY A 564 28.36 -14.62 -0.86
C GLY A 564 26.94 -15.07 -1.19
N THR A 565 26.04 -15.09 -0.21
CA THR A 565 24.62 -15.41 -0.44
C THR A 565 23.94 -14.23 -1.13
N LEU A 566 23.25 -14.49 -2.25
CA LEU A 566 22.44 -13.48 -2.93
C LEU A 566 21.23 -13.13 -2.07
N LEU A 567 21.13 -11.87 -1.65
CA LEU A 567 20.02 -11.35 -0.86
C LEU A 567 18.94 -10.71 -1.74
N GLN A 568 19.37 -9.99 -2.77
CA GLN A 568 18.47 -9.25 -3.64
C GLN A 568 19.05 -9.09 -5.03
N ARG A 569 18.17 -9.06 -6.03
CA ARG A 569 18.51 -8.75 -7.41
C ARG A 569 17.62 -7.61 -7.91
N THR A 570 18.16 -6.74 -8.76
CA THR A 570 17.39 -5.71 -9.47
C THR A 570 17.81 -5.67 -10.93
N VAL A 571 16.88 -5.87 -11.85
CA VAL A 571 17.17 -5.87 -13.30
C VAL A 571 16.48 -4.69 -13.98
N GLY A 572 17.18 -4.05 -14.91
CA GLY A 572 16.65 -2.96 -15.73
C GLY A 572 17.30 -2.89 -17.10
N LEU A 573 16.60 -2.36 -18.10
CA LEU A 573 17.22 -2.09 -19.40
C LEU A 573 18.07 -0.80 -19.31
N ALA A 574 19.11 -0.70 -20.12
CA ALA A 574 19.87 0.54 -20.26
C ALA A 574 18.94 1.71 -20.62
N GLY A 575 18.96 2.76 -19.81
CA GLY A 575 18.01 3.89 -19.89
C GLY A 575 16.87 3.82 -18.88
N ASP A 576 16.76 2.73 -18.12
CA ASP A 576 15.82 2.60 -17.02
C ASP A 576 16.41 3.16 -15.72
N VAL A 577 15.50 3.65 -14.87
CA VAL A 577 15.69 3.72 -13.41
C VAL A 577 14.82 2.63 -12.79
N ARG A 578 15.42 1.74 -12.00
CA ARG A 578 14.74 0.62 -11.31
C ARG A 578 15.02 0.67 -9.83
N THR A 579 14.02 0.35 -9.02
CA THR A 579 14.17 0.22 -7.57
C THR A 579 13.99 -1.22 -7.14
N GLY A 580 14.82 -1.68 -6.22
CA GLY A 580 14.58 -2.95 -5.53
C GLY A 580 13.48 -2.81 -4.48
N GLN A 581 12.96 -3.95 -4.01
CA GLN A 581 12.21 -3.98 -2.74
C GLN A 581 13.07 -3.49 -1.57
N THR A 582 12.42 -3.01 -0.52
CA THR A 582 13.09 -2.74 0.76
C THR A 582 13.57 -4.05 1.39
N ILE A 583 14.79 -4.07 1.90
CA ILE A 583 15.40 -5.21 2.58
C ILE A 583 15.95 -4.80 3.96
N LEU A 584 15.78 -5.66 4.97
CA LEU A 584 16.44 -5.46 6.26
C LEU A 584 17.88 -5.96 6.19
N LEU A 585 18.84 -5.05 6.34
CA LEU A 585 20.26 -5.38 6.40
C LEU A 585 20.72 -5.30 7.85
N LYS A 586 21.41 -6.34 8.32
CA LYS A 586 22.05 -6.36 9.64
C LYS A 586 23.37 -5.59 9.59
N ALA A 587 23.91 -5.23 10.76
CA ALA A 587 25.26 -4.68 10.80
C ALA A 587 26.26 -5.70 10.22
N GLY A 588 27.06 -5.28 9.24
CA GLY A 588 27.91 -6.18 8.48
C GLY A 588 28.39 -5.60 7.17
N THR A 589 29.21 -6.38 6.47
CA THR A 589 29.72 -6.05 5.14
C THR A 589 28.90 -6.77 4.07
N TYR A 590 28.53 -6.02 3.04
CA TYR A 590 27.77 -6.49 1.89
C TYR A 590 28.49 -6.12 0.60
N TYR A 591 28.24 -6.89 -0.45
CA TYR A 591 28.83 -6.68 -1.76
C TYR A 591 27.74 -6.38 -2.78
N VAL A 592 27.89 -5.25 -3.48
CA VAL A 592 26.97 -4.85 -4.54
C VAL A 592 27.67 -5.03 -5.88
N ARG A 593 27.10 -5.87 -6.73
CA ARG A 593 27.64 -6.20 -8.06
C ARG A 593 26.69 -5.70 -9.15
N VAL A 594 27.26 -5.10 -10.20
CA VAL A 594 26.57 -4.67 -11.41
C VAL A 594 27.14 -5.45 -12.59
N THR A 595 26.27 -6.17 -13.31
CA THR A 595 26.61 -6.83 -14.57
C THR A 595 25.78 -6.27 -15.72
N ALA A 596 26.30 -6.34 -16.94
CA ALA A 596 25.61 -5.85 -18.14
C ALA A 596 25.65 -6.89 -19.26
N ASN A 597 24.46 -7.23 -19.77
CA ASN A 597 24.26 -8.29 -20.75
C ASN A 597 23.64 -7.71 -22.02
N SER A 598 24.09 -8.15 -23.18
CA SER A 598 23.66 -7.64 -24.49
C SER A 598 22.69 -8.61 -25.14
N GLN A 599 21.52 -8.17 -25.62
CA GLN A 599 20.48 -9.12 -26.09
C GLN A 599 20.96 -10.06 -27.19
N SER A 600 21.81 -9.58 -28.10
CA SER A 600 22.32 -10.39 -29.20
C SER A 600 23.64 -11.11 -28.88
N GLY A 601 24.19 -10.91 -27.68
CA GLY A 601 25.51 -11.38 -27.26
C GLY A 601 26.66 -10.66 -27.97
N GLN A 602 26.40 -9.53 -28.64
CA GLN A 602 27.43 -8.71 -29.27
C GLN A 602 28.17 -7.84 -28.26
N ALA A 603 29.38 -7.41 -28.64
CA ALA A 603 30.13 -6.45 -27.84
C ALA A 603 29.47 -5.07 -27.93
N PHE A 604 29.29 -4.41 -26.78
CA PHE A 604 28.63 -3.12 -26.68
C PHE A 604 29.56 -2.05 -26.09
N SER A 605 29.29 -0.80 -26.46
CA SER A 605 29.87 0.39 -25.83
C SER A 605 29.40 0.45 -24.36
N GLY A 606 30.30 0.72 -23.42
CA GLY A 606 29.98 0.63 -22.00
C GLY A 606 28.76 1.46 -21.59
N VAL A 607 27.91 0.91 -20.73
CA VAL A 607 26.70 1.56 -20.20
C VAL A 607 27.03 2.23 -18.87
N GLN A 608 26.79 3.54 -18.81
CA GLN A 608 26.90 4.30 -17.55
C GLN A 608 25.77 3.92 -16.60
N TRP A 609 26.12 3.73 -15.34
CA TRP A 609 25.18 3.41 -14.27
C TRP A 609 25.49 4.23 -13.01
N LYS A 610 24.45 4.45 -12.21
CA LYS A 610 24.48 5.06 -10.89
C LYS A 610 23.62 4.23 -9.94
N ILE A 611 24.14 3.94 -8.75
CA ILE A 611 23.41 3.30 -7.66
C ILE A 611 23.19 4.31 -6.55
N ALA A 612 21.95 4.45 -6.12
CA ALA A 612 21.56 5.28 -4.99
C ALA A 612 20.91 4.43 -3.90
N GLY A 613 21.02 4.88 -2.65
CA GLY A 613 20.48 4.22 -1.48
C GLY A 613 19.53 5.14 -0.72
N THR A 614 18.49 4.54 -0.17
CA THR A 614 17.60 5.17 0.81
C THR A 614 17.52 4.25 2.03
N THR A 615 17.57 4.85 3.22
CA THR A 615 17.51 4.13 4.49
C THR A 615 16.37 4.66 5.31
N MET A 616 15.66 3.76 5.98
CA MET A 616 14.90 4.15 7.16
C MET A 616 15.77 3.91 8.37
N SER A 617 16.23 4.99 8.96
CA SER A 617 16.81 4.94 10.28
C SER A 617 16.03 5.85 11.21
N ASP A 618 15.11 5.24 11.94
CA ASP A 618 15.07 5.34 13.39
C ASP A 618 14.21 4.17 13.90
N PRO A 619 14.82 3.05 14.35
CA PRO A 619 14.11 2.11 15.22
C PRO A 619 14.03 2.75 16.61
N VAL A 620 13.28 3.82 16.75
CA VAL A 620 12.93 4.38 18.05
C VAL A 620 11.47 4.08 18.26
N GLY A 621 11.21 2.90 18.81
CA GLY A 621 9.92 2.65 19.44
C GLY A 621 9.74 3.52 20.67
N PRO A 622 8.51 3.73 21.13
CA PRO A 622 8.27 4.57 22.26
C PRO A 622 8.86 3.97 23.54
N LEU A 623 9.52 4.82 24.31
CA LEU A 623 9.97 4.52 25.66
C LEU A 623 8.80 4.60 26.64
N LEU A 624 8.70 3.65 27.56
CA LEU A 624 7.73 3.75 28.65
C LEU A 624 8.30 4.63 29.75
N SER A 625 7.68 5.79 29.98
CA SER A 625 8.11 6.70 31.05
C SER A 625 7.46 6.32 32.39
N ASP A 626 8.28 6.14 33.43
CA ASP A 626 7.81 6.18 34.82
C ASP A 626 7.51 7.65 35.19
N PRO A 627 6.26 8.00 35.57
CA PRO A 627 5.88 9.38 35.88
C PRO A 627 6.61 9.99 37.10
N THR A 628 7.48 9.22 37.78
CA THR A 628 8.27 9.66 38.92
C THR A 628 9.73 10.02 38.59
N THR A 629 10.18 9.87 37.36
CA THR A 629 11.55 10.19 36.92
C THR A 629 11.58 11.23 35.80
N GLU A 630 12.56 12.14 35.85
CA GLU A 630 12.83 13.13 34.79
C GLU A 630 13.13 12.42 33.45
N PRO A 631 12.71 12.96 32.29
CA PRO A 631 12.99 12.33 31.00
C PRO A 631 14.51 12.18 30.78
N PRO A 632 14.96 11.08 30.15
CA PRO A 632 16.37 10.90 29.84
C PRO A 632 16.85 11.98 28.87
N PRO A 633 18.12 12.42 28.96
CA PRO A 633 18.70 13.32 27.97
C PRO A 633 18.78 12.63 26.60
N PRO A 634 18.63 13.38 25.49
CA PRO A 634 18.77 12.82 24.14
C PRO A 634 20.20 12.30 23.98
N ASP A 635 20.35 10.99 23.74
CA ASP A 635 21.66 10.39 23.55
C ASP A 635 22.23 10.85 22.22
N GLY A 636 23.37 11.53 22.29
CA GLY A 636 24.09 12.02 21.15
C GLY A 636 25.11 10.98 20.69
N THR A 637 25.12 10.76 19.37
CA THR A 637 26.21 10.28 18.50
C THR A 637 26.11 8.85 17.96
N LEU A 638 25.77 8.74 16.67
CA LEU A 638 26.38 7.80 15.72
C LEU A 638 26.48 8.49 14.34
N ASN A 639 27.71 8.81 13.93
CA ASN A 639 28.06 9.36 12.62
C ASN A 639 27.89 8.25 11.54
N ASP A 640 27.00 8.50 10.58
CA ASP A 640 26.64 7.70 9.40
C ASP A 640 26.15 6.24 9.60
N PRO A 641 24.91 5.90 9.19
CA PRO A 641 24.33 4.56 9.35
C PRO A 641 25.01 3.47 8.49
N TYR A 642 25.75 3.86 7.47
CA TYR A 642 26.47 2.97 6.55
C TYR A 642 27.64 3.71 5.89
N VAL A 643 28.58 2.96 5.31
CA VAL A 643 29.75 3.50 4.59
C VAL A 643 29.95 2.73 3.28
N VAL A 644 30.17 3.46 2.19
CA VAL A 644 30.53 2.87 0.89
C VAL A 644 32.05 2.78 0.77
N GLY A 645 32.54 1.62 0.35
CA GLY A 645 33.95 1.37 0.06
C GLY A 645 34.15 0.84 -1.36
N ASP A 646 35.39 0.90 -1.83
CA ASP A 646 35.77 0.36 -3.13
C ASP A 646 35.55 -1.17 -3.20
N TRP A 647 35.46 -1.68 -4.43
CA TRP A 647 35.51 -3.12 -4.67
C TRP A 647 36.88 -3.67 -4.24
N PRO A 648 36.95 -4.81 -3.53
CA PRO A 648 38.23 -5.38 -3.12
C PRO A 648 39.13 -5.71 -4.32
N THR A 649 40.35 -5.14 -4.37
CA THR A 649 41.29 -5.33 -5.49
C THR A 649 42.30 -6.46 -5.31
N ASP A 650 42.53 -6.96 -4.09
CA ASP A 650 43.63 -7.89 -3.74
C ASP A 650 43.18 -9.31 -3.35
N SER A 651 41.88 -9.54 -3.40
CA SER A 651 41.23 -10.83 -3.30
C SER A 651 39.80 -10.52 -3.71
N ASP A 652 39.43 -10.86 -4.94
CA ASP A 652 38.01 -10.85 -5.26
C ASP A 652 37.39 -11.90 -4.33
N PRO A 653 36.57 -11.53 -3.32
CA PRO A 653 35.98 -12.51 -2.41
C PRO A 653 35.04 -13.45 -3.17
N VAL A 654 34.65 -13.09 -4.39
CA VAL A 654 33.91 -13.91 -5.37
C VAL A 654 34.86 -14.77 -6.24
N SER A 655 36.18 -14.58 -6.14
CA SER A 655 37.21 -15.38 -6.82
C SER A 655 37.93 -16.39 -5.93
N ASP A 656 37.69 -16.40 -4.61
CA ASP A 656 38.19 -17.47 -3.75
C ASP A 656 37.34 -18.74 -3.98
N PRO A 657 37.87 -19.78 -4.65
CA PRO A 657 37.13 -21.01 -4.93
C PRO A 657 36.77 -21.81 -3.66
N THR A 658 37.26 -21.40 -2.49
CA THR A 658 36.89 -21.99 -1.19
C THR A 658 35.79 -21.21 -0.45
N LEU A 659 35.51 -19.97 -0.84
CA LEU A 659 34.35 -19.18 -0.43
C LEU A 659 33.20 -19.30 -1.44
N LEU A 660 33.49 -19.69 -2.68
CA LEU A 660 32.55 -20.25 -3.65
C LEU A 660 32.06 -21.65 -3.23
N ASN A 661 31.47 -21.79 -2.04
CA ASN A 661 30.28 -22.64 -1.95
C ASN A 661 29.10 -21.88 -2.56
N ASP A 662 29.30 -21.42 -3.79
CA ASP A 662 28.27 -21.02 -4.70
C ASP A 662 27.60 -22.33 -5.14
N PRO A 663 26.31 -22.57 -4.82
CA PRO A 663 25.59 -23.68 -5.40
C PRO A 663 25.52 -23.61 -6.95
N TRP A 664 26.01 -22.53 -7.56
CA TRP A 664 25.88 -22.22 -8.99
C TRP A 664 27.21 -22.16 -9.78
N THR A 665 28.34 -22.62 -9.22
CA THR A 665 29.49 -23.00 -10.09
C THR A 665 29.29 -24.38 -10.74
N GLU A 666 28.42 -25.24 -10.18
CA GLU A 666 27.99 -26.51 -10.81
C GLU A 666 26.59 -26.47 -11.44
N LEU A 667 25.75 -25.48 -11.11
CA LEU A 667 24.56 -25.17 -11.88
C LEU A 667 24.91 -24.05 -12.85
N SER A 668 25.01 -24.40 -14.15
CA SER A 668 25.03 -23.45 -15.26
C SER A 668 24.32 -22.16 -14.86
N ASP A 669 25.01 -21.01 -14.93
CA ASP A 669 24.35 -19.70 -14.96
C ASP A 669 23.05 -19.91 -15.73
N PRO A 670 21.87 -19.73 -15.11
CA PRO A 670 20.64 -19.99 -15.82
C PRO A 670 20.63 -19.17 -17.11
N PHE A 671 21.36 -18.06 -17.22
CA PHE A 671 21.51 -17.25 -18.43
C PHE A 671 22.67 -17.66 -19.37
N ALA A 672 23.48 -18.67 -19.03
CA ALA A 672 24.39 -19.31 -19.97
C ALA A 672 23.66 -20.25 -20.95
N ASP A 673 22.41 -20.61 -20.66
CA ASP A 673 21.50 -21.23 -21.62
C ASP A 673 20.80 -20.12 -22.46
N PRO A 674 20.94 -20.11 -23.79
CA PRO A 674 20.27 -19.15 -24.67
C PRO A 674 18.74 -19.07 -24.49
N ALA A 675 18.09 -20.15 -24.00
CA ALA A 675 16.64 -20.17 -23.77
C ALA A 675 16.18 -19.27 -22.61
N THR A 676 17.08 -18.95 -21.70
CA THR A 676 16.87 -18.17 -20.47
C THR A 676 17.53 -16.78 -20.60
N TYR A 677 18.46 -16.58 -21.54
CA TYR A 677 19.09 -15.30 -21.85
C TYR A 677 18.09 -14.22 -22.31
N ASP A 678 17.11 -14.61 -23.14
CA ASP A 678 16.02 -13.71 -23.57
C ASP A 678 15.17 -13.21 -22.39
N LEU A 679 15.18 -13.91 -21.24
CA LEU A 679 14.42 -13.56 -20.06
C LEU A 679 14.95 -12.32 -19.33
N LEU A 680 16.23 -11.96 -19.47
CA LEU A 680 16.77 -10.69 -18.94
C LEU A 680 16.17 -9.47 -19.67
N PHE A 681 15.74 -9.69 -20.91
CA PHE A 681 15.16 -8.67 -21.77
C PHE A 681 13.63 -8.71 -21.77
N ASP A 682 13.05 -9.75 -21.14
CA ASP A 682 11.64 -9.89 -20.87
C ASP A 682 11.25 -9.02 -19.66
N PRO A 683 10.37 -8.01 -19.85
CA PRO A 683 9.87 -7.20 -18.74
C PRO A 683 9.22 -8.03 -17.62
N LEU A 684 8.75 -9.24 -17.93
CA LEU A 684 8.15 -10.24 -17.00
C LEU A 684 9.13 -10.65 -15.89
N LEU A 685 10.42 -10.78 -16.22
CA LEU A 685 11.41 -11.36 -15.32
C LEU A 685 12.26 -10.30 -14.65
N ALA A 686 12.55 -9.17 -15.32
CA ALA A 686 13.09 -8.00 -14.62
C ALA A 686 12.19 -7.50 -13.46
N TRP A 687 10.94 -7.98 -13.37
CA TRP A 687 9.96 -7.72 -12.32
C TRP A 687 9.67 -8.89 -11.37
N TYR A 688 9.94 -10.14 -11.77
CA TYR A 688 9.85 -11.32 -10.88
C TYR A 688 11.08 -11.45 -9.97
N TRP A 689 12.24 -10.95 -10.42
CA TRP A 689 13.52 -11.06 -9.69
C TRP A 689 13.78 -9.91 -8.71
N ASN A 690 12.93 -8.86 -8.68
CA ASN A 690 13.05 -7.68 -7.81
C ASN A 690 12.12 -7.74 -6.62
#